data_AF-A0A8H5P6N1-F1
#
_entry.id   AF-A0A8H5P6N1-F1
#
_cell.length_a   1.000
_cell.length_b   1.000
_cell.length_c   1.000
_cell.angle_alpha   90.00
_cell.angle_beta   90.00
_cell.angle_gamma   90.00
#
_symmetry.space_group_name_H-M   'P 1'
#
loop_
_entity.id
_entity.type
_entity.pdbx_description
1 polymer ?
#
loop_
_entity_poly.entity_id
_entity_poly.type
_entity_poly.pdbx_seq_one_letter_code
_entity_poly.pdbx_strand_id
1 'polypeptide(L)'
;MKLSRGTPFALLAASCQAAYVQFQDCADAVTNKSLIPESFRAAVEQGRDAFEWRFDVIAGQADRNACEIDIGAVVPRFTVIDYGSDPKQISGEIVNISCYTSEWLGPRAHFIIASSFQRSAFLDTFRTTLDMTSKDNESLSCVRAVLTPAAPEPIRLLSLWLPIATFALTCIAACWPAQPLTSSLSPKNARVTRAIDLLAYIQFMFFSGALSLRYPGFFQPLVGLCSWSTLMLPAGLVEASSPYPQAGVNDGIYEHNGTITGAPGLELLTQMTGSPVKPQSWMNTFVLSLIVFFFLYLSSYIIFRLNSRDSPSKPAWTIIGAQLRDRYWAVVRLFLSCFMLPISAWATYQFLDDQIFGYRNSAMAIIILIVLLAAFWWSWTRDSEMGSLVIQSPGRLNKDPESGRQYYALVLFSLMFLRGSVIGGLQTYTSVQLGVLLGCELVQLLLMAFWTRFACFVSLTGVLSVSRLALFALHIGFVPGLASHSGRMLVAYIILCGHVTVLTCIFLLPTVLDMAHLIMYGRAVTMSDAERGPSRQVARLLERARTDIEGLQKSESAKNGDLNSHTRVSSPDFNQLLLEMILKRETNNPQIGPRSQKALAEFLGELKGRDKGAEFEKNPTVFSDSSITLIDLKSSKEEITPIADISVVDLVSHLFSKENSAISSTPVRHDLDRPINEYFISSSHNTYLRGRQVAARSKLKGYIATLSQGCRSVEIDCWDGRDGQPIVKHGYSLTTSISFRSVIETINNYAFFSSDLPLWLSLEVHCNPVQRDIMARTMLEIFRSSLVVEPIDAYAQKLPSPNQLRGKILLKVKVARDPQPLQDPLAPEYLNLDGVMEDVENGDYEDLPCDLLQTLAVYGASRRLPKDADFDSHRNFIYSVSEGNFKKRTKDNGSLKLSGTHHLVRVYPDPNRVDSSNFNPLQCWKHGVQMAALNFQTNDFYMSLNEAMFRGSSGYLLKALPRPTLIRLQVDVLMAWGLKVSSGNGPVYVKMKLLTPDTMSQKARSTSVPLQESDVVFDENLEMSTETNYPHLTFLEWSVKTMSNGRSMSMASGIAKIDNLKEGYRYLPLV
;
A
#
# COMPACT_ATOMS: atom_id res chain seq x y z
N MET A 1 15.48 17.42 39.27
CA MET A 1 14.19 17.97 39.73
C MET A 1 13.88 17.38 41.10
N LYS A 2 13.53 18.19 42.11
CA LYS A 2 12.92 17.68 43.34
C LYS A 2 11.41 17.56 43.12
N LEU A 3 10.92 16.36 42.80
CA LEU A 3 9.48 16.08 42.82
C LEU A 3 8.98 16.23 44.27
N SER A 4 7.86 16.92 44.45
CA SER A 4 7.38 17.31 45.79
C SER A 4 6.78 16.14 46.55
N ARG A 5 6.71 16.26 47.88
CA ARG A 5 6.29 15.22 48.84
C ARG A 5 4.77 14.92 48.83
N GLY A 6 4.13 14.94 47.66
CA GLY A 6 2.73 14.52 47.48
C GLY A 6 2.59 12.99 47.50
N THR A 7 1.54 12.49 48.15
CA THR A 7 1.13 11.07 48.12
C THR A 7 0.80 10.65 46.67
N PRO A 8 1.07 9.38 46.27
CA PRO A 8 0.77 8.16 47.03
C PRO A 8 1.98 7.31 47.49
N PHE A 9 3.20 7.84 47.48
CA PHE A 9 4.43 7.07 47.77
C PHE A 9 4.53 6.37 49.14
N ALA A 10 3.60 6.60 50.08
CA ALA A 10 3.56 5.92 51.38
C ALA A 10 3.27 4.40 51.26
N LEU A 11 2.53 3.97 50.23
CA LEU A 11 2.21 2.55 49.96
C LEU A 11 3.38 1.78 49.29
N LEU A 12 4.53 2.43 49.08
CA LEU A 12 5.71 1.87 48.41
C LEU A 12 6.94 1.81 49.34
N ALA A 13 6.73 1.76 50.65
CA ALA A 13 7.75 1.92 51.69
C ALA A 13 7.82 0.74 52.69
N ALA A 14 7.83 -0.48 52.16
CA ALA A 14 8.19 -1.68 52.93
C ALA A 14 9.71 -1.78 53.13
N SER A 15 10.15 -2.55 54.14
CA SER A 15 11.53 -3.04 54.21
C SER A 15 11.84 -3.89 52.97
N CYS A 16 13.09 -3.82 52.49
CA CYS A 16 13.49 -4.39 51.20
C CYS A 16 14.96 -4.82 51.26
N GLN A 17 15.31 -5.97 50.68
CA GLN A 17 16.72 -6.30 50.48
C GLN A 17 17.37 -5.31 49.48
N ALA A 18 18.70 -5.16 49.51
CA ALA A 18 19.36 -4.49 48.41
C ALA A 18 19.41 -5.47 47.24
N ALA A 19 18.77 -5.10 46.13
CA ALA A 19 18.52 -5.99 45.02
C ALA A 19 19.18 -5.45 43.75
N TYR A 20 20.44 -5.03 43.90
CA TYR A 20 21.50 -5.09 42.90
C TYR A 20 22.82 -4.85 43.64
N VAL A 21 23.75 -5.79 43.56
CA VAL A 21 25.10 -5.67 44.12
C VAL A 21 26.10 -6.24 43.13
N GLN A 22 26.61 -5.38 42.25
CA GLN A 22 27.82 -5.66 41.48
C GLN A 22 29.02 -5.11 42.24
N PHE A 23 30.07 -5.92 42.38
CA PHE A 23 31.32 -5.48 43.00
C PHE A 23 32.57 -5.86 42.19
N GLN A 24 33.64 -5.12 42.43
CA GLN A 24 34.98 -5.42 41.97
C GLN A 24 35.99 -4.90 43.00
N ASP A 25 37.08 -5.66 43.17
CA ASP A 25 38.26 -5.21 43.91
C ASP A 25 38.83 -3.88 43.34
N CYS A 26 39.44 -3.09 44.21
CA CYS A 26 40.29 -1.99 43.81
C CYS A 26 41.66 -2.56 43.45
N ALA A 27 41.98 -2.60 42.15
CA ALA A 27 43.16 -3.29 41.58
C ALA A 27 44.55 -2.67 41.94
N ASP A 28 44.70 -2.18 43.16
CA ASP A 28 45.74 -1.29 43.64
C ASP A 28 46.55 -1.99 44.76
N ALA A 29 47.44 -2.90 44.36
CA ALA A 29 48.47 -3.59 45.17
C ALA A 29 48.01 -4.51 46.34
N VAL A 30 47.78 -5.79 46.01
CA VAL A 30 47.69 -6.90 47.00
C VAL A 30 48.99 -6.99 47.81
N THR A 31 48.87 -7.10 49.14
CA THR A 31 50.00 -7.35 50.06
C THR A 31 49.72 -8.60 50.91
N ASN A 32 50.72 -9.20 51.57
CA ASN A 32 50.47 -10.36 52.44
C ASN A 32 49.55 -10.05 53.65
N LYS A 33 49.21 -8.77 53.90
CA LYS A 33 48.19 -8.34 54.88
C LYS A 33 46.80 -8.09 54.27
N SER A 34 46.66 -7.94 52.95
CA SER A 34 45.37 -7.55 52.36
C SER A 34 44.35 -8.68 52.39
N LEU A 35 43.13 -8.31 52.77
CA LEU A 35 41.92 -9.11 52.66
C LEU A 35 41.39 -8.99 51.24
N ILE A 36 41.30 -10.12 50.53
CA ILE A 36 40.72 -10.21 49.19
C ILE A 36 39.21 -10.46 49.34
N PRO A 37 38.34 -9.55 48.87
CA PRO A 37 36.89 -9.70 48.99
C PRO A 37 36.36 -10.79 48.02
N GLU A 38 35.88 -11.90 48.56
CA GLU A 38 35.33 -13.03 47.79
C GLU A 38 33.80 -12.93 47.64
N SER A 39 33.10 -12.28 48.58
CA SER A 39 31.67 -11.99 48.50
C SER A 39 31.37 -10.62 49.11
N PHE A 40 30.43 -9.89 48.52
CA PHE A 40 29.95 -8.61 49.01
C PHE A 40 28.44 -8.50 48.75
N ARG A 41 27.67 -8.38 49.83
CA ARG A 41 26.21 -8.37 49.88
C ARG A 41 25.71 -7.13 50.60
N ALA A 42 24.45 -6.78 50.36
CA ALA A 42 23.80 -5.67 51.04
C ALA A 42 22.31 -5.96 51.30
N ALA A 43 21.76 -5.38 52.36
CA ALA A 43 20.35 -5.36 52.74
C ALA A 43 19.97 -3.97 53.24
N VAL A 44 18.68 -3.61 53.17
CA VAL A 44 18.18 -2.30 53.63
C VAL A 44 17.13 -2.49 54.73
N GLU A 45 17.48 -2.09 55.95
CA GLU A 45 16.62 -2.11 57.13
C GLU A 45 15.86 -0.77 57.27
N GLN A 46 14.73 -0.78 57.99
CA GLN A 46 13.68 0.24 57.87
C GLN A 46 13.90 1.49 58.75
N GLY A 47 14.78 2.38 58.33
CA GLY A 47 14.91 3.73 58.91
C GLY A 47 13.74 4.66 58.54
N ARG A 48 13.43 5.63 59.41
CA ARG A 48 12.33 6.61 59.20
C ARG A 48 12.66 7.69 58.18
N ASP A 49 13.89 8.19 58.20
CA ASP A 49 14.35 9.34 57.39
C ASP A 49 15.57 9.03 56.50
N ALA A 50 16.23 7.91 56.73
CA ALA A 50 17.38 7.40 55.97
C ALA A 50 17.21 5.90 55.71
N PHE A 51 17.94 5.37 54.73
CA PHE A 51 18.09 3.92 54.58
C PHE A 51 19.24 3.45 55.47
N GLU A 52 18.98 2.49 56.35
CA GLU A 52 20.00 1.79 57.13
C GLU A 52 20.45 0.57 56.32
N TRP A 53 21.70 0.63 55.84
CA TRP A 53 22.29 -0.39 54.99
C TRP A 53 23.12 -1.35 55.84
N ARG A 54 22.83 -2.63 55.69
CA ARG A 54 23.58 -3.73 56.28
C ARG A 54 24.35 -4.45 55.19
N PHE A 55 25.67 -4.38 55.26
CA PHE A 55 26.58 -5.06 54.37
C PHE A 55 27.07 -6.35 55.03
N ASP A 56 27.26 -7.36 54.20
CA ASP A 56 27.80 -8.68 54.57
C ASP A 56 28.96 -8.92 53.59
N VAL A 57 30.17 -9.10 54.13
CA VAL A 57 31.41 -9.17 53.35
C VAL A 57 32.21 -10.38 53.80
N ILE A 58 32.52 -11.28 52.86
CA ILE A 58 33.36 -12.44 53.10
C ILE A 58 34.69 -12.20 52.38
N ALA A 59 35.80 -12.28 53.11
CA ALA A 59 37.13 -12.03 52.59
C ALA A 59 38.14 -13.11 53.02
N GLY A 60 39.03 -13.46 52.10
CA GLY A 60 40.19 -14.33 52.33
C GLY A 60 41.47 -13.54 52.51
N GLN A 61 42.49 -14.15 53.11
CA GLN A 61 43.85 -13.61 53.13
C GLN A 61 44.72 -14.50 52.25
N ALA A 62 45.64 -13.91 51.49
CA ALA A 62 46.41 -14.62 50.47
C ALA A 62 47.34 -15.73 51.00
N ASP A 63 47.68 -15.72 52.29
CA ASP A 63 48.84 -16.44 52.83
C ASP A 63 48.64 -16.96 54.29
N ARG A 64 47.41 -16.89 54.83
CA ARG A 64 47.07 -17.26 56.23
C ARG A 64 45.60 -17.67 56.42
N ASN A 65 45.30 -18.33 57.54
CA ASN A 65 43.95 -18.47 58.06
C ASN A 65 43.34 -17.09 58.34
N ALA A 66 42.44 -16.62 57.48
CA ALA A 66 41.84 -15.27 57.56
C ALA A 66 41.05 -15.00 58.86
N CYS A 67 40.72 -16.03 59.64
CA CYS A 67 39.99 -15.92 60.90
C CYS A 67 40.89 -15.63 62.13
N GLU A 68 42.23 -15.64 61.99
CA GLU A 68 43.19 -15.44 63.09
C GLU A 68 43.68 -13.98 63.21
N ILE A 69 42.99 -13.04 62.56
CA ILE A 69 43.33 -11.61 62.61
C ILE A 69 42.96 -11.04 63.99
N ASP A 70 43.82 -10.20 64.57
CA ASP A 70 43.47 -9.36 65.72
C ASP A 70 42.63 -8.17 65.24
N ILE A 71 41.31 -8.36 65.21
CA ILE A 71 40.38 -7.47 64.49
C ILE A 71 40.06 -6.19 65.30
N GLY A 72 40.72 -5.96 66.44
CA GLY A 72 40.55 -4.76 67.28
C GLY A 72 40.98 -3.42 66.66
N ALA A 73 41.13 -3.32 65.34
CA ALA A 73 41.67 -2.18 64.61
C ALA A 73 41.06 -1.90 63.21
N VAL A 74 40.05 -2.65 62.74
CA VAL A 74 39.47 -2.45 61.40
C VAL A 74 38.38 -1.37 61.41
N VAL A 75 38.49 -0.39 60.51
CA VAL A 75 37.55 0.72 60.34
C VAL A 75 37.00 0.72 58.90
N PRO A 76 35.73 0.35 58.67
CA PRO A 76 35.12 0.41 57.34
C PRO A 76 34.65 1.83 57.00
N ARG A 77 34.98 2.30 55.80
CA ARG A 77 34.59 3.63 55.29
C ARG A 77 33.93 3.50 53.93
N PHE A 78 32.73 4.05 53.79
CA PHE A 78 32.00 4.11 52.53
C PHE A 78 32.15 5.49 51.90
N THR A 79 32.75 5.56 50.71
CA THR A 79 32.67 6.74 49.85
C THR A 79 31.47 6.59 48.92
N VAL A 80 30.42 7.36 49.15
CA VAL A 80 29.17 7.33 48.37
C VAL A 80 29.14 8.49 47.38
N ILE A 81 28.96 8.16 46.10
CA ILE A 81 28.79 9.14 45.03
C ILE A 81 27.30 9.23 44.68
N ASP A 82 26.59 10.17 45.32
CA ASP A 82 25.22 10.56 44.94
C ASP A 82 25.24 11.65 43.85
N TYR A 83 24.19 11.72 43.04
CA TYR A 83 24.16 12.34 41.71
C TYR A 83 24.59 13.82 41.67
N GLY A 84 25.84 14.06 41.31
CA GLY A 84 26.38 15.43 41.14
C GLY A 84 26.71 16.13 42.45
N SER A 85 26.80 15.39 43.57
CA SER A 85 27.43 15.86 44.81
C SER A 85 28.93 15.57 44.77
N ASP A 86 29.71 16.32 45.54
CA ASP A 86 31.06 15.88 45.93
C ASP A 86 30.97 14.51 46.66
N PRO A 87 31.98 13.63 46.50
CA PRO A 87 31.95 12.29 47.10
C PRO A 87 31.91 12.38 48.63
N LYS A 88 30.82 11.89 49.23
CA LYS A 88 30.65 11.91 50.69
C LYS A 88 31.25 10.64 51.29
N GLN A 89 32.20 10.81 52.19
CA GLN A 89 32.72 9.72 53.01
C GLN A 89 31.83 9.55 54.25
N ILE A 90 31.43 8.32 54.52
CA ILE A 90 30.50 7.92 55.58
C ILE A 90 31.11 6.72 56.30
N SER A 91 31.17 6.74 57.62
CA SER A 91 31.67 5.61 58.41
C SER A 91 30.70 4.42 58.38
N GLY A 92 31.25 3.21 58.35
CA GLY A 92 30.52 2.01 58.76
C GLY A 92 30.81 1.67 60.23
N GLU A 93 29.90 0.94 60.86
CA GLU A 93 30.07 0.31 62.16
C GLU A 93 30.05 -1.21 61.98
N ILE A 94 30.99 -1.94 62.58
CA ILE A 94 31.01 -3.40 62.46
C ILE A 94 30.09 -4.00 63.53
N VAL A 95 28.97 -4.58 63.09
CA VAL A 95 27.90 -5.13 63.94
C VAL A 95 28.23 -6.53 64.45
N ASN A 96 28.90 -7.34 63.62
CA ASN A 96 29.33 -8.70 63.98
C ASN A 96 30.48 -9.15 63.07
N ILE A 97 31.31 -10.06 63.58
CA ILE A 97 32.41 -10.68 62.83
C ILE A 97 32.46 -12.17 63.19
N SER A 98 32.52 -13.04 62.19
CA SER A 98 32.65 -14.49 62.41
C SER A 98 33.63 -15.13 61.44
N CYS A 99 34.07 -16.35 61.76
CA CYS A 99 34.79 -17.19 60.82
C CYS A 99 33.78 -17.95 59.96
N TYR A 100 33.75 -17.69 58.65
CA TYR A 100 33.04 -18.52 57.69
C TYR A 100 33.98 -19.63 57.22
N THR A 101 33.48 -20.87 57.16
CA THR A 101 34.22 -22.02 56.63
C THR A 101 33.34 -22.77 55.64
N SER A 102 33.94 -23.22 54.54
CA SER A 102 33.29 -24.08 53.56
C SER A 102 34.28 -25.09 53.02
N GLU A 103 33.78 -26.24 52.54
CA GLU A 103 34.59 -27.37 52.06
C GLU A 103 35.55 -27.00 50.91
N TRP A 104 35.26 -25.91 50.17
CA TRP A 104 35.95 -25.55 48.93
C TRP A 104 36.83 -24.30 49.03
N LEU A 105 36.61 -23.42 50.01
CA LEU A 105 37.34 -22.15 50.18
C LEU A 105 38.20 -22.10 51.45
N GLY A 106 37.97 -23.00 52.41
CA GLY A 106 38.65 -22.96 53.72
C GLY A 106 38.13 -21.84 54.63
N PRO A 107 38.93 -21.37 55.60
CA PRO A 107 38.53 -20.32 56.54
C PRO A 107 38.59 -18.92 55.92
N ARG A 108 37.56 -18.12 56.21
CA ARG A 108 37.31 -16.76 55.71
C ARG A 108 36.78 -15.84 56.80
N ALA A 109 37.22 -14.59 56.79
CA ALA A 109 36.65 -13.56 57.67
C ALA A 109 35.32 -13.10 57.09
N HIS A 110 34.25 -13.14 57.89
CA HIS A 110 32.91 -12.69 57.53
C HIS A 110 32.53 -11.49 58.41
N PHE A 111 32.34 -10.34 57.79
CA PHE A 111 32.06 -9.06 58.43
C PHE A 111 30.63 -8.60 58.14
N ILE A 112 29.87 -8.28 59.19
CA ILE A 112 28.57 -7.60 59.08
C ILE A 112 28.77 -6.14 59.47
N ILE A 113 28.51 -5.22 58.54
CA ILE A 113 28.78 -3.78 58.67
C ILE A 113 27.50 -2.98 58.46
N ALA A 114 27.13 -2.11 59.40
CA ALA A 114 26.05 -1.15 59.23
C ALA A 114 26.57 0.22 58.76
N SER A 115 25.80 0.93 57.93
CA SER A 115 26.00 2.35 57.62
C SER A 115 24.66 2.96 57.17
N SER A 116 24.51 4.29 57.15
CA SER A 116 23.22 4.91 56.78
C SER A 116 23.38 6.02 55.73
N PHE A 117 22.52 5.97 54.70
CA PHE A 117 22.57 6.88 53.54
C PHE A 117 21.26 7.68 53.44
N GLN A 118 21.38 8.99 53.18
CA GLN A 118 20.22 9.87 53.00
C GLN A 118 19.52 9.63 51.66
N ARG A 119 18.18 9.71 51.66
CA ARG A 119 17.33 9.44 50.49
C ARG A 119 17.23 10.65 49.57
N SER A 120 17.63 10.50 48.29
CA SER A 120 17.51 11.54 47.27
C SER A 120 16.28 11.40 46.35
N ALA A 121 15.91 10.19 45.90
CA ALA A 121 14.69 9.94 45.10
C ALA A 121 14.07 8.53 45.33
N PHE A 122 13.87 7.77 44.24
CA PHE A 122 13.12 6.52 44.12
C PHE A 122 13.92 5.60 43.18
N LEU A 123 14.06 4.32 43.55
CA LEU A 123 14.91 3.32 42.86
C LEU A 123 16.35 3.80 42.56
N ASP A 124 16.92 4.70 43.37
CA ASP A 124 18.27 5.22 43.12
C ASP A 124 19.31 4.10 43.13
N THR A 125 20.31 4.21 42.25
CA THR A 125 21.48 3.32 42.24
C THR A 125 22.71 4.11 42.67
N PHE A 126 23.22 3.77 43.85
CA PHE A 126 24.40 4.40 44.45
C PHE A 126 25.66 3.75 43.89
N ARG A 127 26.68 4.56 43.58
CA ARG A 127 28.03 4.05 43.39
C ARG A 127 28.81 4.26 44.68
N THR A 128 29.29 3.18 45.26
CA THR A 128 29.94 3.18 46.57
C THR A 128 31.31 2.53 46.48
N THR A 129 32.29 3.04 47.21
CA THR A 129 33.53 2.32 47.50
C THR A 129 33.58 2.05 48.99
N LEU A 130 33.65 0.78 49.40
CA LEU A 130 33.96 0.39 50.77
C LEU A 130 35.48 0.19 50.86
N ASP A 131 36.14 0.99 51.68
CA ASP A 131 37.55 0.85 52.04
C ASP A 131 37.63 0.40 53.51
N MET A 132 38.24 -0.75 53.78
CA MET A 132 38.48 -1.25 55.13
C MET A 132 39.89 -0.86 55.55
N THR A 133 40.05 0.09 56.46
CA THR A 133 41.36 0.59 56.89
C THR A 133 41.77 0.09 58.27
N SER A 134 43.07 -0.13 58.51
CA SER A 134 43.63 -0.24 59.86
C SER A 134 43.48 1.08 60.65
N LYS A 135 43.73 1.04 61.97
CA LYS A 135 43.85 2.23 62.83
C LYS A 135 44.88 3.24 62.29
N ASP A 136 45.98 2.74 61.73
CA ASP A 136 47.05 3.54 61.13
C ASP A 136 46.74 4.01 59.68
N ASN A 137 45.49 3.84 59.24
CA ASN A 137 44.98 4.26 57.93
C ASN A 137 45.62 3.52 56.72
N GLU A 138 46.31 2.40 56.93
CA GLU A 138 46.61 1.42 55.86
C GLU A 138 45.31 0.80 55.33
N SER A 139 45.09 0.73 54.01
CA SER A 139 43.96 -0.02 53.43
C SER A 139 44.24 -1.53 53.47
N LEU A 140 43.25 -2.30 53.90
CA LEU A 140 43.30 -3.76 54.03
C LEU A 140 42.46 -4.46 52.96
N SER A 141 41.36 -3.85 52.52
CA SER A 141 40.45 -4.36 51.48
C SER A 141 39.67 -3.20 50.88
N CYS A 142 39.56 -3.11 49.56
CA CYS A 142 38.82 -2.04 48.89
C CYS A 142 37.84 -2.61 47.84
N VAL A 143 36.55 -2.40 48.06
CA VAL A 143 35.45 -2.93 47.25
C VAL A 143 34.74 -1.78 46.54
N ARG A 144 34.82 -1.73 45.21
CA ARG A 144 34.01 -0.82 44.38
C ARG A 144 32.68 -1.52 44.09
N ALA A 145 31.58 -0.97 44.55
CA ALA A 145 30.25 -1.54 44.39
C ALA A 145 29.25 -0.59 43.70
N VAL A 146 28.23 -1.19 43.09
CA VAL A 146 27.04 -0.52 42.54
C VAL A 146 25.83 -1.13 43.23
N LEU A 147 25.12 -0.30 44.00
CA LEU A 147 24.04 -0.70 44.90
C LEU A 147 22.69 -0.16 44.44
N THR A 148 21.67 -1.01 44.32
CA THR A 148 20.28 -0.59 44.09
C THR A 148 19.35 -1.23 45.13
N PRO A 149 18.46 -0.49 45.81
CA PRO A 149 17.40 -1.07 46.63
C PRO A 149 16.43 -1.91 45.78
N ALA A 150 15.75 -2.89 46.37
CA ALA A 150 14.70 -3.61 45.65
C ALA A 150 13.60 -2.65 45.14
N ALA A 151 13.08 -2.95 43.95
CA ALA A 151 11.83 -2.37 43.53
C ALA A 151 10.70 -2.91 44.43
N PRO A 152 9.91 -2.03 45.09
CA PRO A 152 8.80 -2.45 45.94
C PRO A 152 7.89 -3.48 45.27
N GLU A 153 7.39 -4.43 46.06
CA GLU A 153 6.57 -5.56 45.58
C GLU A 153 5.46 -5.17 44.58
N PRO A 154 4.68 -4.08 44.77
CA PRO A 154 3.67 -3.66 43.78
C PRO A 154 4.23 -3.35 42.39
N ILE A 155 5.49 -2.90 42.29
CA ILE A 155 6.17 -2.62 41.01
C ILE A 155 6.65 -3.92 40.36
N ARG A 156 7.22 -4.84 41.14
CA ARG A 156 7.62 -6.17 40.65
C ARG A 156 6.40 -6.95 40.15
N LEU A 157 5.31 -6.96 40.92
CA LEU A 157 4.04 -7.53 40.52
C LEU A 157 3.48 -6.83 39.27
N LEU A 158 3.51 -5.50 39.17
CA LEU A 158 3.07 -4.78 37.97
C LEU A 158 3.91 -5.14 36.74
N SER A 159 5.25 -5.18 36.86
CA SER A 159 6.17 -5.46 35.75
C SER A 159 6.05 -6.90 35.24
N LEU A 160 5.76 -7.85 36.13
CA LEU A 160 5.49 -9.25 35.78
C LEU A 160 4.07 -9.44 35.21
N TRP A 161 3.04 -8.97 35.92
CA TRP A 161 1.64 -9.29 35.60
C TRP A 161 1.01 -8.40 34.53
N LEU A 162 1.45 -7.14 34.32
CA LEU A 162 0.87 -6.30 33.26
C LEU A 162 1.10 -6.89 31.86
N PRO A 163 2.32 -7.35 31.47
CA PRO A 163 2.52 -8.07 30.21
C PRO A 163 1.71 -9.37 30.13
N ILE A 164 1.73 -10.20 31.18
CA ILE A 164 1.04 -11.51 31.21
C ILE A 164 -0.47 -11.33 31.07
N ALA A 165 -1.09 -10.46 31.88
CA ALA A 165 -2.53 -10.24 31.88
C ALA A 165 -3.01 -9.59 30.57
N THR A 166 -2.24 -8.65 30.00
CA THR A 166 -2.57 -8.04 28.70
C THR A 166 -2.50 -9.09 27.58
N PHE A 167 -1.49 -9.95 27.58
CA PHE A 167 -1.35 -11.03 26.60
C PHE A 167 -2.45 -12.07 26.74
N ALA A 168 -2.71 -12.56 27.96
CA ALA A 168 -3.79 -13.51 28.23
C ALA A 168 -5.16 -12.95 27.83
N LEU A 169 -5.47 -11.69 28.15
CA LEU A 169 -6.73 -11.05 27.75
C LEU A 169 -6.84 -10.91 26.23
N THR A 170 -5.74 -10.58 25.53
CA THR A 170 -5.74 -10.49 24.06
C THR A 170 -5.90 -11.87 23.41
N CYS A 171 -5.34 -12.93 23.99
CA CYS A 171 -5.56 -14.31 23.54
C CYS A 171 -7.01 -14.76 23.76
N ILE A 172 -7.60 -14.49 24.94
CA ILE A 172 -9.02 -14.75 25.21
C ILE A 172 -9.91 -14.00 24.20
N ALA A 173 -9.62 -12.71 23.97
CA ALA A 173 -10.33 -11.89 23.00
C ALA A 173 -10.19 -12.42 21.56
N ALA A 174 -9.05 -13.01 21.18
CA ALA A 174 -8.85 -13.62 19.87
C ALA A 174 -9.60 -14.96 19.71
N CYS A 175 -9.64 -15.78 20.76
CA CYS A 175 -10.37 -17.04 20.78
C CYS A 175 -11.90 -16.86 20.87
N TRP A 176 -12.39 -15.70 21.32
CA TRP A 176 -13.81 -15.48 21.59
C TRP A 176 -14.71 -15.69 20.34
N PRO A 177 -15.76 -16.53 20.42
CA PRO A 177 -16.70 -16.75 19.32
C PRO A 177 -17.51 -15.48 19.05
N ALA A 178 -17.33 -14.91 17.86
CA ALA A 178 -18.10 -13.78 17.36
C ALA A 178 -18.90 -14.22 16.12
N GLN A 179 -20.14 -13.74 16.00
CA GLN A 179 -20.98 -14.02 14.83
C GLN A 179 -20.32 -13.48 13.54
N PRO A 180 -20.24 -14.27 12.46
CA PRO A 180 -19.65 -13.81 11.20
C PRO A 180 -20.61 -12.84 10.49
N LEU A 181 -20.17 -11.60 10.29
CA LEU A 181 -20.89 -10.65 9.44
C LEU A 181 -20.53 -10.90 7.96
N THR A 182 -21.52 -10.84 7.08
CA THR A 182 -21.42 -11.16 5.65
C THR A 182 -20.64 -10.12 4.83
N SER A 183 -19.31 -10.10 4.97
CA SER A 183 -18.38 -9.40 4.06
C SER A 183 -16.98 -10.04 4.09
N SER A 184 -16.15 -9.77 3.07
CA SER A 184 -15.01 -10.61 2.68
C SER A 184 -13.72 -10.50 3.53
N LEU A 185 -13.81 -10.16 4.82
CA LEU A 185 -12.69 -10.27 5.77
C LEU A 185 -13.17 -10.87 7.10
N SER A 186 -12.55 -11.96 7.54
CA SER A 186 -12.87 -12.63 8.81
C SER A 186 -12.38 -11.80 10.02
N PRO A 187 -13.28 -11.38 10.94
CA PRO A 187 -12.88 -10.67 12.16
C PRO A 187 -12.19 -11.57 13.21
N LYS A 188 -11.92 -12.86 12.90
CA LYS A 188 -11.04 -13.70 13.72
C LYS A 188 -9.56 -13.36 13.46
N ASN A 189 -9.17 -13.21 12.20
CA ASN A 189 -7.76 -13.08 11.80
C ASN A 189 -7.10 -11.82 12.40
N ALA A 190 -7.78 -10.67 12.36
CA ALA A 190 -7.25 -9.41 12.90
C ALA A 190 -6.96 -9.47 14.41
N ARG A 191 -7.77 -10.20 15.19
CA ARG A 191 -7.56 -10.37 16.63
C ARG A 191 -6.37 -11.28 16.94
N VAL A 192 -6.14 -12.31 16.12
CA VAL A 192 -4.95 -13.17 16.22
C VAL A 192 -3.67 -12.37 15.93
N THR A 193 -3.65 -11.54 14.88
CA THR A 193 -2.48 -10.67 14.60
C THR A 193 -2.19 -9.72 15.77
N ARG A 194 -3.21 -9.14 16.43
CA ARG A 194 -2.98 -8.27 17.61
C ARG A 194 -2.27 -9.01 18.77
N ALA A 195 -2.54 -10.30 18.95
CA ALA A 195 -1.84 -11.12 19.94
C ALA A 195 -0.37 -11.40 19.55
N ILE A 196 -0.09 -11.60 18.26
CA ILE A 196 1.27 -11.78 17.72
C ILE A 196 2.07 -10.47 17.85
N ASP A 197 1.48 -9.33 17.47
CA ASP A 197 2.07 -7.98 17.62
C ASP A 197 2.43 -7.69 19.08
N LEU A 198 1.57 -8.07 20.02
CA LEU A 198 1.79 -7.92 21.47
C LEU A 198 2.92 -8.82 21.97
N LEU A 199 2.95 -10.10 21.59
CA LEU A 199 4.04 -11.01 21.98
C LEU A 199 5.39 -10.49 21.49
N ALA A 200 5.47 -10.06 20.22
CA ALA A 200 6.68 -9.46 19.65
C ALA A 200 7.10 -8.16 20.37
N TYR A 201 6.15 -7.38 20.91
CA TYR A 201 6.46 -6.20 21.71
C TYR A 201 6.99 -6.55 23.12
N ILE A 202 6.45 -7.58 23.78
CA ILE A 202 6.95 -8.05 25.08
C ILE A 202 8.36 -8.66 24.92
N GLN A 203 8.61 -9.41 23.84
CA GLN A 203 9.95 -9.89 23.47
C GLN A 203 10.91 -8.73 23.22
N PHE A 204 10.45 -7.65 22.57
CA PHE A 204 11.24 -6.42 22.38
C PHE A 204 11.61 -5.77 23.71
N MET A 205 10.69 -5.68 24.68
CA MET A 205 11.00 -5.14 26.03
C MET A 205 12.15 -5.90 26.69
N PHE A 206 12.07 -7.24 26.70
CA PHE A 206 13.13 -8.10 27.24
C PHE A 206 14.45 -7.90 26.50
N PHE A 207 14.46 -8.01 25.17
CA PHE A 207 15.70 -7.91 24.39
C PHE A 207 16.30 -6.49 24.34
N SER A 208 15.50 -5.43 24.54
CA SER A 208 16.04 -4.08 24.74
C SER A 208 16.75 -3.91 26.09
N GLY A 209 16.49 -4.78 27.08
CA GLY A 209 17.30 -4.91 28.29
C GLY A 209 18.48 -5.90 28.20
N ALA A 210 18.54 -6.71 27.14
CA ALA A 210 19.55 -7.76 26.94
C ALA A 210 20.79 -7.31 26.14
N LEU A 211 20.94 -6.00 25.89
CA LEU A 211 22.13 -5.44 25.22
C LEU A 211 23.27 -5.26 26.24
N SER A 212 24.51 -5.19 25.78
CA SER A 212 25.67 -4.91 26.65
C SER A 212 25.87 -3.41 26.89
N LEU A 213 24.85 -2.71 27.40
CA LEU A 213 24.90 -1.26 27.66
C LEU A 213 24.97 -0.95 29.16
N ARG A 214 25.35 0.28 29.52
CA ARG A 214 25.50 0.70 30.94
C ARG A 214 24.19 1.18 31.53
N TYR A 215 23.25 0.24 31.70
CA TYR A 215 21.97 0.46 32.36
C TYR A 215 22.14 0.81 33.85
N PRO A 216 21.13 1.45 34.48
CA PRO A 216 21.00 1.49 35.93
C PRO A 216 20.49 0.17 36.50
N GLY A 217 20.89 -0.17 37.72
CA GLY A 217 20.68 -1.50 38.32
C GLY A 217 19.22 -1.95 38.46
N PHE A 218 18.26 -1.03 38.56
CA PHE A 218 16.82 -1.40 38.59
C PHE A 218 16.24 -1.79 37.23
N PHE A 219 16.86 -1.38 36.11
CA PHE A 219 16.20 -1.44 34.81
C PHE A 219 16.12 -2.87 34.27
N GLN A 220 17.26 -3.56 34.22
CA GLN A 220 17.34 -4.90 33.65
C GLN A 220 16.55 -5.95 34.45
N PRO A 221 16.52 -5.94 35.81
CA PRO A 221 15.63 -6.81 36.57
C PRO A 221 14.14 -6.58 36.28
N LEU A 222 13.68 -5.32 36.15
CA LEU A 222 12.27 -5.03 35.87
C LEU A 222 11.82 -5.52 34.48
N VAL A 223 12.65 -5.38 33.44
CA VAL A 223 12.33 -5.93 32.10
C VAL A 223 12.66 -7.42 31.95
N GLY A 224 13.57 -7.97 32.77
CA GLY A 224 13.88 -9.41 32.83
C GLY A 224 12.67 -10.27 33.22
N LEU A 225 11.71 -9.71 33.96
CA LEU A 225 10.42 -10.34 34.27
C LEU A 225 9.57 -10.67 33.03
N CYS A 226 9.90 -10.13 31.84
CA CYS A 226 9.28 -10.49 30.55
C CYS A 226 9.90 -11.74 29.88
N SER A 227 10.89 -12.38 30.49
CA SER A 227 11.64 -13.56 30.00
C SER A 227 10.80 -14.73 29.49
N TRP A 228 9.64 -14.98 30.10
CA TRP A 228 8.70 -16.02 29.68
C TRP A 228 8.29 -15.89 28.20
N SER A 229 8.30 -14.67 27.65
CA SER A 229 7.96 -14.39 26.25
C SER A 229 9.03 -14.82 25.24
N THR A 230 10.28 -14.98 25.69
CA THR A 230 11.46 -15.31 24.87
C THR A 230 11.93 -16.75 25.04
N LEU A 231 11.06 -17.64 25.54
CA LEU A 231 11.34 -19.07 25.82
C LEU A 231 12.44 -19.27 26.88
N MET A 232 12.56 -18.35 27.84
CA MET A 232 13.37 -18.49 29.05
C MET A 232 12.46 -18.51 30.28
N LEU A 233 12.76 -19.40 31.23
CA LEU A 233 12.05 -19.53 32.50
C LEU A 233 13.06 -19.54 33.65
N PRO A 234 12.72 -19.03 34.86
CA PRO A 234 13.60 -19.11 36.03
C PRO A 234 13.97 -20.54 36.41
N ALA A 235 13.00 -21.47 36.33
CA ALA A 235 13.24 -22.91 36.44
C ALA A 235 13.11 -23.56 35.05
N GLY A 236 14.10 -24.35 34.65
CA GLY A 236 14.09 -25.08 33.38
C GLY A 236 13.27 -26.38 33.42
N LEU A 237 13.02 -26.93 32.23
CA LEU A 237 12.31 -28.22 32.06
C LEU A 237 13.26 -29.42 31.98
N VAL A 238 14.51 -29.19 31.60
CA VAL A 238 15.58 -30.19 31.50
C VAL A 238 16.54 -30.06 32.69
N GLU A 239 16.85 -28.82 33.05
CA GLU A 239 17.64 -28.49 34.23
C GLU A 239 16.83 -27.54 35.12
N ALA A 240 16.31 -28.05 36.23
CA ALA A 240 15.55 -27.30 37.22
C ALA A 240 16.44 -26.68 38.31
N SER A 241 17.68 -27.16 38.43
CA SER A 241 18.70 -26.66 39.36
C SER A 241 19.40 -25.46 38.73
N SER A 242 19.27 -24.27 39.33
CA SER A 242 20.20 -23.19 39.01
C SER A 242 21.52 -23.46 39.75
N PRO A 243 22.69 -23.30 39.10
CA PRO A 243 23.99 -23.39 39.80
C PRO A 243 24.20 -22.23 40.78
N TYR A 244 23.39 -21.17 40.67
CA TYR A 244 23.26 -20.13 41.69
C TYR A 244 22.36 -20.64 42.82
N PRO A 245 22.82 -20.64 44.09
CA PRO A 245 22.07 -21.23 45.18
C PRO A 245 20.73 -20.50 45.39
N GLN A 246 19.64 -21.27 45.46
CA GLN A 246 18.27 -20.73 45.57
C GLN A 246 18.07 -19.80 46.79
N ALA A 247 18.88 -19.97 47.84
CA ALA A 247 18.86 -19.16 49.06
C ALA A 247 19.10 -17.66 48.87
N GLY A 248 19.52 -17.20 47.66
CA GLY A 248 19.66 -15.78 47.33
C GLY A 248 18.54 -15.17 46.48
N VAL A 249 17.63 -15.96 45.87
CA VAL A 249 16.54 -15.43 45.02
C VAL A 249 15.17 -15.57 45.67
N ASN A 250 15.04 -14.98 46.86
CA ASN A 250 13.71 -14.66 47.39
C ASN A 250 13.10 -13.47 46.61
N ASP A 251 13.92 -12.49 46.21
CA ASP A 251 13.43 -11.20 45.68
C ASP A 251 13.86 -10.82 44.24
N GLY A 252 14.48 -11.74 43.50
CA GLY A 252 14.64 -11.60 42.05
C GLY A 252 15.87 -10.81 41.56
N ILE A 253 16.84 -10.50 42.44
CA ILE A 253 18.18 -10.05 42.04
C ILE A 253 19.22 -10.74 42.94
N TYR A 254 20.38 -11.05 42.37
CA TYR A 254 21.48 -11.77 43.01
C TYR A 254 22.76 -10.94 43.16
N GLU A 255 23.58 -11.39 44.11
CA GLU A 255 25.03 -11.25 44.21
C GLU A 255 25.74 -11.61 42.88
N HIS A 256 26.46 -10.66 42.28
CA HIS A 256 27.25 -10.93 41.07
C HIS A 256 28.70 -11.26 41.46
N ASN A 257 29.01 -12.57 41.55
CA ASN A 257 30.36 -13.03 41.86
C ASN A 257 31.32 -12.72 40.69
N GLY A 258 32.21 -11.75 40.91
CA GLY A 258 33.33 -11.46 40.01
C GLY A 258 33.05 -10.39 38.95
N THR A 259 33.49 -9.16 39.25
CA THR A 259 33.79 -8.04 38.33
C THR A 259 32.65 -7.12 37.87
N ILE A 260 33.01 -5.83 37.73
CA ILE A 260 32.24 -4.78 37.04
C ILE A 260 32.26 -4.95 35.51
N THR A 261 33.08 -5.89 34.99
CA THR A 261 33.06 -6.38 33.61
C THR A 261 32.09 -7.56 33.41
N GLY A 262 31.02 -7.59 34.20
CA GLY A 262 30.03 -8.68 34.25
C GLY A 262 29.47 -9.12 32.90
N ALA A 263 29.06 -10.39 32.86
CA ALA A 263 28.84 -11.18 31.65
C ALA A 263 27.99 -10.47 30.56
N PRO A 264 28.30 -10.66 29.26
CA PRO A 264 27.74 -9.83 28.20
C PRO A 264 26.22 -10.03 28.03
N GLY A 265 25.51 -8.92 27.85
CA GLY A 265 24.11 -8.81 27.40
C GLY A 265 23.14 -9.85 27.96
N LEU A 266 22.92 -10.91 27.19
CA LEU A 266 21.94 -11.96 27.48
C LEU A 266 22.38 -12.87 28.64
N GLU A 267 23.68 -13.06 28.87
CA GLU A 267 24.20 -13.87 29.97
C GLU A 267 23.85 -13.23 31.33
N LEU A 268 24.11 -11.93 31.49
CA LEU A 268 23.68 -11.16 32.67
C LEU A 268 22.16 -11.24 32.89
N LEU A 269 21.37 -11.25 31.81
CA LEU A 269 19.90 -11.31 31.92
C LEU A 269 19.39 -12.73 32.27
N THR A 270 20.12 -13.80 31.95
CA THR A 270 19.84 -15.15 32.52
C THR A 270 20.05 -15.16 34.04
N GLN A 271 21.16 -14.58 34.52
CA GLN A 271 21.48 -14.49 35.94
C GLN A 271 20.45 -13.65 36.72
N MET A 272 20.07 -12.48 36.20
CA MET A 272 19.04 -11.60 36.78
C MET A 272 17.65 -12.23 36.86
N THR A 273 17.36 -13.24 36.03
CA THR A 273 16.07 -13.95 36.04
C THR A 273 16.11 -15.28 36.81
N GLY A 274 17.26 -15.61 37.42
CA GLY A 274 17.50 -16.87 38.13
C GLY A 274 17.66 -18.10 37.22
N SER A 275 17.57 -17.92 35.90
CA SER A 275 17.61 -19.00 34.92
C SER A 275 19.00 -19.67 34.88
N PRO A 276 19.11 -20.97 34.57
CA PRO A 276 20.40 -21.63 34.39
C PRO A 276 21.28 -20.96 33.33
N VAL A 277 22.60 -21.06 33.48
CA VAL A 277 23.60 -20.49 32.54
C VAL A 277 24.03 -21.51 31.45
N LYS A 278 25.11 -21.19 30.74
CA LYS A 278 25.73 -22.01 29.68
C LYS A 278 26.00 -23.46 30.15
N PRO A 279 25.87 -24.47 29.26
CA PRO A 279 25.04 -24.54 28.05
C PRO A 279 23.60 -25.01 28.30
N GLN A 280 23.23 -25.45 29.52
CA GLN A 280 21.94 -26.06 29.85
C GLN A 280 20.75 -25.13 29.55
N SER A 281 20.91 -23.81 29.69
CA SER A 281 19.88 -22.82 29.35
C SER A 281 19.34 -22.99 27.92
N TRP A 282 20.23 -23.21 26.94
CA TRP A 282 19.83 -23.42 25.55
C TRP A 282 19.05 -24.73 25.35
N MET A 283 19.38 -25.78 26.11
CA MET A 283 18.61 -27.03 26.09
C MET A 283 17.20 -26.85 26.67
N ASN A 284 17.06 -26.05 27.73
CA ASN A 284 15.75 -25.65 28.26
C ASN A 284 14.93 -24.89 27.22
N THR A 285 15.52 -23.89 26.55
CA THR A 285 14.88 -23.14 25.45
C THR A 285 14.48 -24.04 24.28
N PHE A 286 15.34 -24.99 23.87
CA PHE A 286 15.07 -25.93 22.79
C PHE A 286 13.92 -26.90 23.11
N VAL A 287 13.89 -27.46 24.33
CA VAL A 287 12.81 -28.37 24.76
C VAL A 287 11.49 -27.61 24.93
N LEU A 288 11.52 -26.39 25.50
CA LEU A 288 10.33 -25.54 25.61
C LEU A 288 9.81 -25.13 24.22
N SER A 289 10.69 -24.78 23.29
CA SER A 289 10.41 -24.55 21.86
C SER A 289 9.64 -25.72 21.24
N LEU A 290 10.15 -26.94 21.42
CA LEU A 290 9.55 -28.17 20.87
C LEU A 290 8.18 -28.47 21.51
N ILE A 291 8.03 -28.26 22.82
CA ILE A 291 6.76 -28.42 23.53
C ILE A 291 5.72 -27.40 23.03
N VAL A 292 6.11 -26.13 22.85
CA VAL A 292 5.24 -25.08 22.29
C VAL A 292 4.83 -25.42 20.85
N PHE A 293 5.75 -25.89 20.02
CA PHE A 293 5.44 -26.36 18.67
C PHE A 293 4.43 -27.52 18.66
N PHE A 294 4.65 -28.53 19.52
CA PHE A 294 3.73 -29.67 19.65
C PHE A 294 2.36 -29.25 20.19
N PHE A 295 2.31 -28.31 21.13
CA PHE A 295 1.05 -27.76 21.66
C PHE A 295 0.27 -26.99 20.59
N LEU A 296 0.94 -26.16 19.78
CA LEU A 296 0.31 -25.47 18.63
C LEU A 296 -0.19 -26.47 17.57
N TYR A 297 0.53 -27.57 17.35
CA TYR A 297 0.09 -28.65 16.46
C TYR A 297 -1.13 -29.40 17.00
N LEU A 298 -1.10 -29.81 18.27
CA LEU A 298 -2.17 -30.56 18.91
C LEU A 298 -3.44 -29.73 19.07
N SER A 299 -3.34 -28.47 19.45
CA SER A 299 -4.49 -27.56 19.54
C SER A 299 -5.13 -27.29 18.16
N SER A 300 -4.32 -27.07 17.12
CA SER A 300 -4.79 -26.98 15.72
C SER A 300 -5.52 -28.25 15.27
N TYR A 301 -4.98 -29.42 15.63
CA TYR A 301 -5.61 -30.72 15.36
C TYR A 301 -6.94 -30.91 16.12
N ILE A 302 -7.01 -30.56 17.40
CA ILE A 302 -8.24 -30.65 18.22
C ILE A 302 -9.32 -29.73 17.66
N ILE A 303 -8.99 -28.48 17.33
CA ILE A 303 -9.94 -27.51 16.74
C ILE A 303 -10.52 -28.06 15.42
N PHE A 304 -9.70 -28.69 14.58
CA PHE A 304 -10.20 -29.38 13.38
C PHE A 304 -11.13 -30.55 13.72
N ARG A 305 -10.76 -31.42 14.66
CA ARG A 305 -11.57 -32.60 15.03
C ARG A 305 -12.92 -32.22 15.65
N LEU A 306 -13.00 -31.08 16.34
CA LEU A 306 -14.26 -30.50 16.82
C LEU A 306 -15.11 -29.97 15.65
N ASN A 307 -14.53 -29.14 14.77
CA ASN A 307 -15.24 -28.57 13.61
C ASN A 307 -15.65 -29.61 12.54
N SER A 308 -15.12 -30.83 12.59
CA SER A 308 -15.35 -31.88 11.58
C SER A 308 -16.44 -32.90 11.98
N ARG A 309 -17.15 -32.67 13.08
CA ARG A 309 -18.23 -33.58 13.52
C ARG A 309 -19.48 -33.51 12.64
N ASP A 310 -19.67 -32.44 11.87
CA ASP A 310 -20.94 -32.11 11.21
C ASP A 310 -21.01 -32.53 9.72
N SER A 311 -20.11 -33.40 9.22
CA SER A 311 -20.12 -33.79 7.80
C SER A 311 -19.71 -35.26 7.54
N PRO A 312 -20.68 -36.15 7.25
CA PRO A 312 -20.40 -37.53 6.86
C PRO A 312 -20.45 -37.71 5.32
N SER A 313 -19.31 -37.89 4.65
CA SER A 313 -19.15 -38.83 3.52
C SER A 313 -17.75 -38.79 2.86
N LYS A 314 -17.43 -39.89 2.15
CA LYS A 314 -16.28 -40.10 1.22
C LYS A 314 -14.90 -40.39 1.90
N PRO A 315 -13.99 -41.12 1.22
CA PRO A 315 -13.02 -41.98 1.90
C PRO A 315 -11.76 -41.27 2.40
N ALA A 316 -11.19 -41.82 3.47
CA ALA A 316 -10.41 -41.05 4.44
C ALA A 316 -8.94 -40.75 4.06
N TRP A 317 -8.18 -41.74 3.62
CA TRP A 317 -6.72 -41.74 3.81
C TRP A 317 -5.94 -40.66 3.03
N THR A 318 -6.19 -40.50 1.73
CA THR A 318 -5.48 -39.50 0.90
C THR A 318 -5.87 -38.06 1.24
N ILE A 319 -7.15 -37.83 1.55
CA ILE A 319 -7.68 -36.51 1.93
C ILE A 319 -7.12 -36.09 3.30
N ILE A 320 -7.07 -37.01 4.27
CA ILE A 320 -6.45 -36.77 5.59
C ILE A 320 -4.96 -36.43 5.44
N GLY A 321 -4.22 -37.16 4.60
CA GLY A 321 -2.79 -36.90 4.36
C GLY A 321 -2.50 -35.48 3.84
N ALA A 322 -3.28 -35.02 2.84
CA ALA A 322 -3.17 -33.65 2.33
C ALA A 322 -3.52 -32.60 3.41
N GLN A 323 -4.64 -32.79 4.13
CA GLN A 323 -5.10 -31.84 5.14
C GLN A 323 -4.19 -31.76 6.38
N LEU A 324 -3.55 -32.87 6.78
CA LEU A 324 -2.54 -32.88 7.85
C LEU A 324 -1.31 -32.09 7.46
N ARG A 325 -0.80 -32.33 6.24
CA ARG A 325 0.37 -31.64 5.67
C ARG A 325 0.16 -30.13 5.65
N ASP A 326 -0.99 -29.66 5.21
CA ASP A 326 -1.23 -28.23 5.02
C ASP A 326 -1.43 -27.51 6.39
N ARG A 327 -1.95 -28.21 7.41
CA ARG A 327 -1.97 -27.70 8.81
C ARG A 327 -0.60 -27.71 9.49
N TYR A 328 0.24 -28.70 9.21
CA TYR A 328 1.62 -28.70 9.70
C TYR A 328 2.34 -27.42 9.25
N TRP A 329 2.20 -27.02 7.98
CA TRP A 329 2.77 -25.76 7.50
C TRP A 329 2.14 -24.53 8.15
N ALA A 330 0.82 -24.50 8.39
CA ALA A 330 0.19 -23.41 9.14
C ALA A 330 0.73 -23.26 10.59
N VAL A 331 1.09 -24.38 11.25
CA VAL A 331 1.71 -24.38 12.58
C VAL A 331 3.16 -23.91 12.52
N VAL A 332 3.95 -24.39 11.53
CA VAL A 332 5.31 -23.90 11.27
C VAL A 332 5.31 -22.38 11.03
N ARG A 333 4.35 -21.85 10.28
CA ARG A 333 4.20 -20.40 10.06
C ARG A 333 3.97 -19.63 11.36
N LEU A 334 2.96 -20.03 12.14
CA LEU A 334 2.66 -19.37 13.42
C LEU A 334 3.86 -19.43 14.38
N PHE A 335 4.53 -20.58 14.44
CA PHE A 335 5.71 -20.77 15.29
C PHE A 335 6.87 -19.85 14.87
N LEU A 336 7.22 -19.79 13.58
CA LEU A 336 8.25 -18.89 13.08
C LEU A 336 7.90 -17.42 13.33
N SER A 337 6.65 -17.01 13.12
CA SER A 337 6.18 -15.64 13.40
C SER A 337 6.29 -15.24 14.88
N CYS A 338 6.22 -16.20 15.81
CA CYS A 338 6.31 -15.92 17.24
C CYS A 338 7.71 -16.11 17.84
N PHE A 339 8.55 -17.00 17.30
CA PHE A 339 9.77 -17.44 17.97
C PHE A 339 11.07 -17.41 17.14
N MET A 340 11.04 -17.02 15.86
CA MET A 340 12.27 -16.90 15.06
C MET A 340 13.28 -15.90 15.67
N LEU A 341 12.78 -14.79 16.23
CA LEU A 341 13.61 -13.75 16.89
C LEU A 341 14.29 -14.28 18.18
N PRO A 342 13.55 -14.83 19.18
CA PRO A 342 14.18 -15.47 20.33
C PRO A 342 15.17 -16.59 19.97
N ILE A 343 14.78 -17.53 19.11
CA ILE A 343 15.59 -18.74 18.88
C ILE A 343 16.88 -18.40 18.13
N SER A 344 16.89 -17.41 17.22
CA SER A 344 18.15 -16.97 16.60
C SER A 344 19.06 -16.21 17.58
N ALA A 345 18.51 -15.43 18.52
CA ALA A 345 19.31 -14.77 19.57
C ALA A 345 19.94 -15.77 20.55
N TRP A 346 19.17 -16.75 21.02
CA TRP A 346 19.68 -17.81 21.89
C TRP A 346 20.71 -18.71 21.18
N ALA A 347 20.54 -18.95 19.87
CA ALA A 347 21.51 -19.70 19.07
C ALA A 347 22.83 -18.92 18.87
N THR A 348 22.79 -17.64 18.44
CA THR A 348 24.04 -16.90 18.18
C THR A 348 24.79 -16.49 19.44
N TYR A 349 24.12 -16.45 20.60
CA TYR A 349 24.76 -16.35 21.91
C TYR A 349 25.75 -17.50 22.21
N GLN A 350 25.56 -18.69 21.61
CA GLN A 350 26.48 -19.84 21.76
C GLN A 350 27.80 -19.71 20.96
N PHE A 351 28.09 -18.55 20.37
CA PHE A 351 29.33 -18.28 19.61
C PHE A 351 30.32 -17.33 20.33
N LEU A 352 30.06 -16.99 21.60
CA LEU A 352 30.86 -16.03 22.39
C LEU A 352 31.79 -16.69 23.42
N ASP A 353 32.27 -17.91 23.16
CA ASP A 353 33.08 -18.68 24.11
C ASP A 353 34.13 -19.57 23.40
N ASP A 354 35.40 -19.43 23.76
CA ASP A 354 36.54 -20.13 23.15
C ASP A 354 36.87 -21.48 23.84
N GLN A 355 36.16 -21.84 24.91
CA GLN A 355 36.45 -23.05 25.70
C GLN A 355 36.07 -24.37 24.99
N ILE A 356 36.74 -25.46 25.38
CA ILE A 356 36.76 -26.76 24.67
C ILE A 356 35.36 -27.42 24.50
N PHE A 357 34.39 -27.11 25.36
CA PHE A 357 33.00 -27.59 25.19
C PHE A 357 32.20 -26.84 24.12
N GLY A 358 32.70 -25.71 23.61
CA GLY A 358 32.05 -24.84 22.63
C GLY A 358 31.67 -25.57 21.35
N TYR A 359 32.60 -26.33 20.73
CA TYR A 359 32.41 -26.88 19.37
C TYR A 359 31.09 -27.66 19.20
N ARG A 360 30.67 -28.45 20.20
CA ARG A 360 29.43 -29.24 20.15
C ARG A 360 28.19 -28.34 20.23
N ASN A 361 28.22 -27.34 21.12
CA ASN A 361 27.10 -26.44 21.35
C ASN A 361 26.96 -25.45 20.18
N SER A 362 28.07 -24.92 19.67
CA SER A 362 28.13 -24.10 18.45
C SER A 362 27.71 -24.89 17.21
N ALA A 363 28.09 -26.17 17.08
CA ALA A 363 27.58 -27.03 16.00
C ALA A 363 26.05 -27.23 16.08
N MET A 364 25.51 -27.47 17.28
CA MET A 364 24.05 -27.55 17.47
C MET A 364 23.36 -26.20 17.18
N ALA A 365 23.95 -25.07 17.54
CA ALA A 365 23.45 -23.74 17.20
C ALA A 365 23.45 -23.50 15.67
N ILE A 366 24.52 -23.88 14.96
CA ILE A 366 24.59 -23.83 13.49
C ILE A 366 23.50 -24.70 12.86
N ILE A 367 23.33 -25.94 13.34
CA ILE A 367 22.26 -26.84 12.87
C ILE A 367 20.87 -26.20 13.08
N ILE A 368 20.62 -25.60 14.24
CA ILE A 368 19.32 -24.96 14.54
C ILE A 368 19.09 -23.70 13.70
N LEU A 369 20.12 -22.89 13.42
CA LEU A 369 20.04 -21.75 12.50
C LEU A 369 19.77 -22.21 11.06
N ILE A 370 20.42 -23.29 10.60
CA ILE A 370 20.15 -23.91 9.30
C ILE A 370 18.70 -24.45 9.25
N VAL A 371 18.22 -25.12 10.30
CA VAL A 371 16.85 -25.63 10.38
C VAL A 371 15.83 -24.49 10.39
N LEU A 372 16.08 -23.37 11.09
CA LEU A 372 15.22 -22.18 11.04
C LEU A 372 15.17 -21.59 9.64
N LEU A 373 16.32 -21.41 8.97
CA LEU A 373 16.39 -20.86 7.61
C LEU A 373 15.76 -21.81 6.58
N ALA A 374 15.94 -23.12 6.72
CA ALA A 374 15.33 -24.14 5.85
C ALA A 374 13.81 -24.24 6.07
N ALA A 375 13.34 -24.26 7.32
CA ALA A 375 11.91 -24.25 7.64
C ALA A 375 11.24 -22.96 7.15
N PHE A 376 11.93 -21.82 7.30
CA PHE A 376 11.50 -20.55 6.72
C PHE A 376 11.43 -20.63 5.19
N TRP A 377 12.51 -21.01 4.49
CA TRP A 377 12.57 -21.11 3.02
C TRP A 377 11.55 -22.11 2.45
N TRP A 378 11.28 -23.21 3.16
CA TRP A 378 10.31 -24.22 2.73
C TRP A 378 8.86 -23.77 2.98
N SER A 379 8.61 -23.09 4.10
CA SER A 379 7.31 -22.44 4.35
C SER A 379 7.09 -21.25 3.40
N TRP A 380 8.18 -20.58 3.01
CA TRP A 380 8.22 -19.47 2.05
C TRP A 380 7.80 -19.89 0.65
N THR A 381 8.41 -20.96 0.15
CA THR A 381 8.19 -21.47 -1.21
C THR A 381 6.87 -22.20 -1.39
N ARG A 382 6.18 -22.60 -0.30
CA ARG A 382 4.90 -23.31 -0.35
C ARG A 382 3.65 -22.44 -0.27
N ASP A 383 3.72 -21.23 0.29
CA ASP A 383 2.50 -20.46 0.57
C ASP A 383 2.74 -18.94 0.50
N SER A 384 2.02 -18.27 -0.41
CA SER A 384 2.10 -16.82 -0.63
C SER A 384 1.56 -16.00 0.54
N GLU A 385 0.70 -16.58 1.39
CA GLU A 385 0.07 -15.94 2.54
C GLU A 385 0.95 -15.97 3.81
N MET A 386 2.25 -16.30 3.72
CA MET A 386 3.23 -16.14 4.82
C MET A 386 3.12 -14.79 5.57
N GLY A 387 2.79 -13.71 4.86
CA GLY A 387 2.60 -12.38 5.45
C GLY A 387 1.25 -12.12 6.12
N SER A 388 0.19 -12.92 5.87
CA SER A 388 -1.17 -12.54 6.29
C SER A 388 -1.46 -12.68 7.79
N LEU A 389 -0.60 -13.40 8.52
CA LEU A 389 -0.62 -13.46 9.99
C LEU A 389 0.05 -12.25 10.66
N VAL A 390 1.07 -11.67 10.04
CA VAL A 390 1.94 -10.61 10.61
C VAL A 390 1.52 -9.21 10.16
N ILE A 391 0.68 -9.09 9.12
CA ILE A 391 0.38 -7.82 8.47
C ILE A 391 -1.12 -7.50 8.52
N GLN A 392 -1.55 -6.70 9.49
CA GLN A 392 -2.80 -5.96 9.36
C GLN A 392 -2.64 -4.88 8.27
N SER A 393 -3.01 -5.21 7.03
CA SER A 393 -3.23 -4.16 6.01
C SER A 393 -4.41 -3.28 6.46
N PRO A 394 -4.25 -1.94 6.54
CA PRO A 394 -5.37 -1.04 6.83
C PRO A 394 -6.51 -1.24 5.81
N GLY A 395 -7.74 -1.11 6.28
CA GLY A 395 -8.98 -1.52 5.60
C GLY A 395 -9.39 -0.75 4.34
N ARG A 396 -8.45 -0.52 3.40
CA ARG A 396 -8.70 -0.03 2.03
C ARG A 396 -7.91 -0.78 0.93
N LEU A 397 -7.02 -1.73 1.28
CA LEU A 397 -6.47 -2.66 0.28
C LEU A 397 -7.52 -3.74 -0.05
N ASN A 398 -8.22 -3.57 -1.17
CA ASN A 398 -9.08 -4.60 -1.72
C ASN A 398 -8.82 -4.71 -3.24
N LYS A 399 -8.45 -5.93 -3.70
CA LYS A 399 -8.17 -6.34 -5.09
C LYS A 399 -6.76 -6.14 -5.72
N ASP A 400 -5.68 -6.07 -4.94
CA ASP A 400 -4.30 -6.31 -5.44
C ASP A 400 -3.79 -7.73 -5.06
N PRO A 401 -3.05 -8.45 -5.92
CA PRO A 401 -2.67 -9.85 -5.70
C PRO A 401 -1.29 -10.08 -5.03
N GLU A 402 -1.31 -10.84 -3.92
CA GLU A 402 -0.27 -11.68 -3.29
C GLU A 402 1.24 -11.38 -3.48
N SER A 403 1.76 -11.29 -4.71
CA SER A 403 3.20 -11.19 -5.03
C SER A 403 3.98 -10.08 -4.28
N GLY A 404 3.37 -8.92 -4.05
CA GLY A 404 3.99 -7.85 -3.25
C GLY A 404 4.04 -8.18 -1.75
N ARG A 405 3.01 -8.86 -1.23
CA ARG A 405 2.97 -9.36 0.16
C ARG A 405 4.04 -10.41 0.39
N GLN A 406 4.35 -11.22 -0.64
CA GLN A 406 5.46 -12.15 -0.62
C GLN A 406 6.79 -11.43 -0.35
N TYR A 407 7.32 -10.63 -1.27
CA TYR A 407 8.64 -10.02 -1.04
C TYR A 407 8.74 -9.16 0.22
N TYR A 408 7.65 -8.49 0.62
CA TYR A 408 7.62 -7.76 1.89
C TYR A 408 7.70 -8.67 3.13
N ALA A 409 6.98 -9.79 3.16
CA ALA A 409 7.08 -10.76 4.27
C ALA A 409 8.44 -11.49 4.29
N LEU A 410 9.04 -11.79 3.13
CA LEU A 410 10.41 -12.31 3.04
C LEU A 410 11.40 -11.40 3.78
N VAL A 411 11.28 -10.08 3.58
CA VAL A 411 12.12 -9.08 4.24
C VAL A 411 11.79 -8.93 5.74
N LEU A 412 10.51 -9.00 6.14
CA LEU A 412 10.14 -8.98 7.57
C LEU A 412 10.79 -10.14 8.36
N PHE A 413 10.67 -11.36 7.86
CA PHE A 413 11.30 -12.54 8.49
C PHE A 413 12.83 -12.46 8.45
N SER A 414 13.42 -11.98 7.35
CA SER A 414 14.86 -11.73 7.27
C SER A 414 15.34 -10.71 8.32
N LEU A 415 14.58 -9.64 8.55
CA LEU A 415 14.86 -8.65 9.60
C LEU A 415 14.63 -9.21 11.02
N MET A 416 13.69 -10.13 11.23
CA MET A 416 13.54 -10.83 12.52
C MET A 416 14.72 -11.74 12.82
N PHE A 417 15.16 -12.53 11.83
CA PHE A 417 16.34 -13.38 11.93
C PHE A 417 17.61 -12.56 12.19
N LEU A 418 17.82 -11.46 11.45
CA LEU A 418 18.95 -10.55 11.60
C LEU A 418 18.96 -9.90 12.98
N ARG A 419 17.83 -9.36 13.46
CA ARG A 419 17.71 -8.77 14.81
C ARG A 419 18.17 -9.76 15.88
N GLY A 420 17.62 -10.98 15.88
CA GLY A 420 17.99 -11.99 16.88
C GLY A 420 19.46 -12.36 16.78
N SER A 421 19.95 -12.59 15.56
CA SER A 421 21.37 -12.89 15.30
C SER A 421 22.31 -11.83 15.88
N VAL A 422 21.95 -10.54 15.76
CA VAL A 422 22.69 -9.39 16.31
C VAL A 422 22.56 -9.29 17.84
N ILE A 423 21.38 -9.55 18.40
CA ILE A 423 21.14 -9.57 19.86
C ILE A 423 21.98 -10.66 20.55
N GLY A 424 22.11 -11.85 19.95
CA GLY A 424 22.94 -12.93 20.48
C GLY A 424 24.44 -12.78 20.17
N GLY A 425 24.80 -12.52 18.91
CA GLY A 425 26.17 -12.68 18.41
C GLY A 425 27.06 -11.43 18.40
N LEU A 426 26.52 -10.23 18.64
CA LEU A 426 27.28 -8.97 18.64
C LEU A 426 27.36 -8.31 20.04
N GLN A 427 27.14 -9.06 21.10
CA GLN A 427 27.09 -8.55 22.48
C GLN A 427 28.42 -7.94 22.97
N THR A 428 29.55 -8.31 22.36
CA THR A 428 30.86 -7.69 22.62
C THR A 428 31.02 -6.30 21.95
N TYR A 429 30.31 -6.05 20.85
CA TYR A 429 30.43 -4.84 20.03
C TYR A 429 29.24 -3.89 20.26
N THR A 430 29.09 -3.44 21.50
CA THR A 430 27.87 -2.82 22.05
C THR A 430 27.29 -1.68 21.21
N SER A 431 28.12 -0.74 20.73
CA SER A 431 27.69 0.37 19.85
C SER A 431 27.29 -0.09 18.45
N VAL A 432 27.94 -1.13 17.91
CA VAL A 432 27.62 -1.71 16.60
C VAL A 432 26.30 -2.49 16.67
N GLN A 433 26.12 -3.26 17.76
CA GLN A 433 24.89 -3.98 18.07
C GLN A 433 23.68 -3.03 18.08
N LEU A 434 23.77 -1.93 18.84
CA LEU A 434 22.74 -0.90 18.90
C LEU A 434 22.49 -0.23 17.53
N GLY A 435 23.56 0.11 16.80
CA GLY A 435 23.46 0.75 15.48
C GLY A 435 22.79 -0.12 14.42
N VAL A 436 23.15 -1.41 14.34
CA VAL A 436 22.55 -2.36 13.38
C VAL A 436 21.07 -2.61 13.71
N LEU A 437 20.72 -2.71 15.00
CA LEU A 437 19.32 -2.90 15.42
C LEU A 437 18.45 -1.66 15.16
N LEU A 438 18.98 -0.44 15.37
CA LEU A 438 18.34 0.81 14.92
C LEU A 438 18.15 0.84 13.40
N GLY A 439 19.16 0.39 12.65
CA GLY A 439 19.06 0.21 11.19
C GLY A 439 17.93 -0.74 10.79
N CYS A 440 17.74 -1.85 11.51
CA CYS A 440 16.65 -2.80 11.25
C CYS A 440 15.26 -2.19 11.46
N GLU A 441 15.06 -1.39 12.51
CA GLU A 441 13.79 -0.68 12.71
C GLU A 441 13.55 0.41 11.65
N LEU A 442 14.60 1.17 11.30
CA LEU A 442 14.50 2.20 10.26
C LEU A 442 14.19 1.59 8.89
N VAL A 443 14.85 0.49 8.50
CA VAL A 443 14.56 -0.23 7.25
C VAL A 443 13.13 -0.76 7.25
N GLN A 444 12.63 -1.34 8.34
CA GLN A 444 11.23 -1.79 8.40
C GLN A 444 10.25 -0.61 8.24
N LEU A 445 10.51 0.54 8.89
CA LEU A 445 9.69 1.74 8.76
C LEU A 445 9.71 2.34 7.35
N LEU A 446 10.89 2.43 6.71
CA LEU A 446 11.03 2.91 5.34
C LEU A 446 10.29 2.00 4.35
N LEU A 447 10.37 0.68 4.53
CA LEU A 447 9.59 -0.29 3.74
C LEU A 447 8.08 -0.09 3.95
N MET A 448 7.60 0.05 5.19
CA MET A 448 6.17 0.30 5.45
C MET A 448 5.70 1.62 4.85
N ALA A 449 6.50 2.68 4.92
CA ALA A 449 6.21 3.96 4.29
C ALA A 449 6.22 3.88 2.75
N PHE A 450 7.10 3.08 2.15
CA PHE A 450 7.11 2.80 0.72
C PHE A 450 5.83 2.08 0.26
N TRP A 451 5.45 0.99 0.95
CA TRP A 451 4.28 0.18 0.58
C TRP A 451 2.93 0.81 0.91
N THR A 452 2.82 1.60 1.99
CA THR A 452 1.53 2.13 2.48
C THR A 452 1.43 3.66 2.57
N ARG A 453 2.48 4.40 2.15
CA ARG A 453 2.58 5.87 2.22
C ARG A 453 2.40 6.38 3.67
N PHE A 454 2.08 7.66 3.85
CA PHE A 454 1.83 8.28 5.15
C PHE A 454 0.74 7.60 6.01
N ALA A 455 -0.08 6.72 5.44
CA ALA A 455 -1.03 5.91 6.22
C ALA A 455 -0.32 4.86 7.11
N CYS A 456 0.97 4.56 6.90
CA CYS A 456 1.74 3.69 7.79
C CYS A 456 1.72 4.20 9.24
N PHE A 457 1.94 5.50 9.45
CA PHE A 457 2.08 6.12 10.76
C PHE A 457 0.78 6.14 11.60
N VAL A 458 -0.37 5.83 10.99
CA VAL A 458 -1.68 5.72 11.66
C VAL A 458 -2.12 4.25 11.83
N SER A 459 -1.42 3.31 11.18
CA SER A 459 -1.66 1.87 11.33
C SER A 459 -1.04 1.30 12.61
N LEU A 460 -1.66 0.30 13.24
CA LEU A 460 -1.15 -0.34 14.46
C LEU A 460 0.32 -0.78 14.32
N THR A 461 0.65 -1.53 13.28
CA THR A 461 2.01 -2.04 13.01
C THR A 461 3.03 -0.91 12.78
N GLY A 462 2.60 0.20 12.16
CA GLY A 462 3.44 1.39 11.96
C GLY A 462 3.66 2.19 13.25
N VAL A 463 2.59 2.44 14.03
CA VAL A 463 2.68 3.08 15.35
C VAL A 463 3.61 2.27 16.27
N LEU A 464 3.41 0.96 16.37
CA LEU A 464 4.28 0.07 17.15
C LEU A 464 5.74 0.12 16.69
N SER A 465 6.00 0.28 15.39
CA SER A 465 7.37 0.37 14.88
C SER A 465 8.01 1.74 15.09
N VAL A 466 7.22 2.83 15.08
CA VAL A 466 7.68 4.15 15.55
C VAL A 466 7.96 4.13 17.05
N SER A 467 7.09 3.54 17.86
CA SER A 467 7.32 3.36 19.30
C SER A 467 8.57 2.54 19.59
N ARG A 468 8.79 1.43 18.87
CA ARG A 468 10.03 0.64 18.96
C ARG A 468 11.25 1.47 18.57
N LEU A 469 11.26 2.13 17.41
CA LEU A 469 12.39 2.99 16.99
C LEU A 469 12.69 4.08 18.02
N ALA A 470 11.66 4.77 18.55
CA ALA A 470 11.85 5.84 19.53
C ALA A 470 12.39 5.34 20.87
N LEU A 471 11.79 4.29 21.45
CA LEU A 471 12.24 3.71 22.73
C LEU A 471 13.63 3.08 22.60
N PHE A 472 13.92 2.46 21.46
CA PHE A 472 15.24 1.87 21.19
C PHE A 472 16.30 2.95 20.92
N ALA A 473 15.96 4.08 20.29
CA ALA A 473 16.86 5.23 20.15
C ALA A 473 17.23 5.86 21.51
N LEU A 474 16.34 5.84 22.51
CA LEU A 474 16.68 6.28 23.86
C LEU A 474 17.81 5.45 24.51
N HIS A 475 18.00 4.19 24.11
CA HIS A 475 19.09 3.35 24.62
C HIS A 475 20.49 3.85 24.23
N ILE A 476 20.59 4.78 23.27
CA ILE A 476 21.83 5.53 22.98
C ILE A 476 22.35 6.24 24.24
N GLY A 477 21.46 6.65 25.17
CA GLY A 477 21.87 7.22 26.46
C GLY A 477 22.65 6.27 27.38
N PHE A 478 22.59 4.95 27.17
CA PHE A 478 23.35 3.95 27.93
C PHE A 478 24.71 3.60 27.31
N VAL A 479 25.07 4.19 26.16
CA VAL A 479 26.38 4.02 25.54
C VAL A 479 27.47 4.61 26.46
N PRO A 480 28.60 3.90 26.69
CA PRO A 480 29.67 4.40 27.54
C PRO A 480 30.16 5.79 27.15
N GLY A 481 30.26 6.68 28.13
CA GLY A 481 30.74 8.07 27.96
C GLY A 481 29.69 9.08 27.49
N LEU A 482 28.55 8.65 26.92
CA LEU A 482 27.63 9.58 26.26
C LEU A 482 26.72 10.38 27.20
N ALA A 483 26.26 9.76 28.29
CA ALA A 483 25.42 10.41 29.31
C ALA A 483 26.01 10.28 30.71
N SER A 484 25.73 11.27 31.56
CA SER A 484 26.00 11.21 33.01
C SER A 484 25.16 10.12 33.70
N HIS A 485 25.55 9.74 34.92
CA HIS A 485 24.81 8.75 35.72
C HIS A 485 23.33 9.16 35.91
N SER A 486 23.07 10.42 36.22
CA SER A 486 21.72 10.98 36.36
C SER A 486 20.96 11.05 35.03
N GLY A 487 21.66 11.25 33.92
CA GLY A 487 21.07 11.17 32.58
C GLY A 487 20.56 9.76 32.25
N ARG A 488 21.34 8.72 32.58
CA ARG A 488 20.92 7.32 32.40
C ARG A 488 19.71 6.97 33.26
N MET A 489 19.62 7.48 34.48
CA MET A 489 18.43 7.32 35.32
C MET A 489 17.18 7.91 34.68
N LEU A 490 17.23 9.16 34.24
CA LEU A 490 16.10 9.81 33.57
C LEU A 490 15.69 9.05 32.29
N VAL A 491 16.66 8.61 31.49
CA VAL A 491 16.43 7.82 30.27
C VAL A 491 15.76 6.48 30.58
N ALA A 492 16.22 5.73 31.59
CA ALA A 492 15.61 4.47 32.01
C ALA A 492 14.16 4.66 32.47
N TYR A 493 13.87 5.72 33.23
CA TYR A 493 12.50 6.07 33.62
C TYR A 493 11.60 6.39 32.41
N ILE A 494 12.09 7.16 31.44
CA ILE A 494 11.34 7.46 30.21
C ILE A 494 11.05 6.18 29.41
N ILE A 495 12.02 5.26 29.32
CA ILE A 495 11.86 3.98 28.61
C ILE A 495 10.82 3.08 29.32
N LEU A 496 10.91 2.90 30.64
CA LEU A 496 9.92 2.12 31.41
C LEU A 496 8.51 2.69 31.30
N CYS A 497 8.36 4.01 31.49
CA CYS A 497 7.08 4.70 31.31
C CYS A 497 6.54 4.52 29.88
N GLY A 498 7.41 4.61 28.87
CA GLY A 498 7.05 4.39 27.47
C GLY A 498 6.57 2.96 27.18
N HIS A 499 7.22 1.94 27.76
CA HIS A 499 6.75 0.55 27.66
C HIS A 499 5.37 0.36 28.31
N VAL A 500 5.17 0.91 29.52
CA VAL A 500 3.86 0.90 30.20
C VAL A 500 2.80 1.62 29.36
N THR A 501 3.11 2.78 28.77
CA THR A 501 2.19 3.51 27.87
C THR A 501 1.81 2.70 26.63
N VAL A 502 2.74 1.98 26.00
CA VAL A 502 2.41 1.12 24.85
C VAL A 502 1.53 -0.06 25.28
N LEU A 503 1.89 -0.79 26.34
CA LEU A 503 1.09 -1.91 26.83
C LEU A 503 -0.33 -1.48 27.21
N THR A 504 -0.47 -0.36 27.92
CA THR A 504 -1.77 0.14 28.39
C THR A 504 -2.62 0.77 27.28
N CYS A 505 -2.08 1.75 26.54
CA CYS A 505 -2.87 2.53 25.58
C CYS A 505 -3.07 1.84 24.24
N ILE A 506 -2.09 1.04 23.77
CA ILE A 506 -2.13 0.43 22.43
C ILE A 506 -2.70 -0.99 22.44
N PHE A 507 -2.50 -1.75 23.53
CA PHE A 507 -2.95 -3.14 23.63
C PHE A 507 -4.07 -3.36 24.64
N LEU A 508 -3.88 -2.99 25.90
CA LEU A 508 -4.83 -3.30 26.98
C LEU A 508 -6.15 -2.56 26.80
N LEU A 509 -6.14 -1.24 26.69
CA LEU A 509 -7.36 -0.42 26.58
C LEU A 509 -8.23 -0.82 25.36
N PRO A 510 -7.70 -0.96 24.13
CA PRO A 510 -8.49 -1.45 22.99
C PRO A 510 -9.03 -2.87 23.19
N THR A 511 -8.29 -3.75 23.87
CA THR A 511 -8.73 -5.12 24.12
C THR A 511 -9.81 -5.20 25.20
N VAL A 512 -9.73 -4.38 26.26
CA VAL A 512 -10.78 -4.23 27.26
C VAL A 512 -12.07 -3.68 26.63
N LEU A 513 -11.96 -2.67 25.75
CA LEU A 513 -13.11 -2.10 25.03
C LEU A 513 -13.75 -3.14 24.08
N ASP A 514 -12.94 -3.89 23.32
CA ASP A 514 -13.43 -4.98 22.48
C ASP A 514 -14.13 -6.08 23.28
N MET A 515 -13.56 -6.50 24.42
CA MET A 515 -14.16 -7.50 25.30
C MET A 515 -15.47 -7.01 25.94
N ALA A 516 -15.50 -5.78 26.44
CA ALA A 516 -16.71 -5.19 27.00
C ALA A 516 -17.84 -5.11 25.95
N HIS A 517 -17.53 -4.71 24.72
CA HIS A 517 -18.52 -4.65 23.64
C HIS A 517 -18.92 -6.05 23.11
N LEU A 518 -18.02 -7.03 23.15
CA LEU A 518 -18.35 -8.44 22.87
C LEU A 518 -19.30 -9.03 23.93
N ILE A 519 -19.09 -8.73 25.21
CA ILE A 519 -19.95 -9.17 26.32
C ILE A 519 -21.33 -8.48 26.24
N MET A 520 -21.36 -7.16 26.03
CA MET A 520 -22.60 -6.37 26.01
C MET A 520 -23.46 -6.56 24.75
N TYR A 521 -22.84 -6.85 23.59
CA TYR A 521 -23.51 -6.79 22.29
C TYR A 521 -23.19 -7.95 21.32
N GLY A 522 -22.45 -8.98 21.76
CA GLY A 522 -22.12 -10.16 20.95
C GLY A 522 -21.19 -9.90 19.74
N ARG A 523 -20.62 -8.70 19.63
CA ARG A 523 -19.87 -8.21 18.47
C ARG A 523 -18.72 -7.29 18.90
N ALA A 524 -17.55 -7.41 18.27
CA ALA A 524 -16.39 -6.56 18.53
C ALA A 524 -16.52 -5.16 17.91
N VAL A 525 -15.68 -4.21 18.36
CA VAL A 525 -15.57 -2.86 17.77
C VAL A 525 -14.50 -2.90 16.70
N THR A 526 -14.76 -2.31 15.53
CA THR A 526 -13.68 -1.96 14.60
C THR A 526 -13.37 -0.47 14.74
N MET A 527 -12.15 -0.01 14.42
CA MET A 527 -11.87 1.44 14.38
C MET A 527 -12.86 2.19 13.47
N SER A 528 -13.32 1.54 12.40
CA SER A 528 -14.36 2.10 11.52
C SER A 528 -15.72 2.32 12.19
N ASP A 529 -15.96 1.75 13.37
CA ASP A 529 -17.17 1.97 14.19
C ASP A 529 -16.96 3.08 15.23
N ALA A 530 -15.72 3.34 15.68
CA ALA A 530 -15.41 4.44 16.60
C ALA A 530 -15.41 5.81 15.89
N GLU A 531 -14.99 5.84 14.61
CA GLU A 531 -15.14 7.02 13.74
C GLU A 531 -16.60 7.23 13.27
N ARG A 532 -17.49 6.26 13.50
CA ARG A 532 -18.92 6.37 13.18
C ARG A 532 -19.72 6.83 14.39
N GLY A 533 -20.10 8.12 14.36
CA GLY A 533 -21.21 8.66 15.13
C GLY A 533 -22.56 7.93 14.85
N PRO A 534 -23.70 8.45 15.34
CA PRO A 534 -24.94 7.69 15.58
C PRO A 534 -25.74 7.15 14.36
N SER A 535 -25.09 6.84 13.24
CA SER A 535 -25.70 6.24 12.04
C SER A 535 -26.08 4.75 12.18
N ARG A 536 -25.63 4.05 13.24
CA ARG A 536 -25.87 2.60 13.43
C ARG A 536 -27.35 2.23 13.66
N GLN A 537 -28.21 3.15 14.11
CA GLN A 537 -29.67 2.93 14.16
C GLN A 537 -30.29 3.00 12.76
N VAL A 538 -29.96 4.01 11.97
CA VAL A 538 -30.48 4.18 10.59
C VAL A 538 -30.08 3.01 9.69
N ALA A 539 -28.83 2.54 9.80
CA ALA A 539 -28.36 1.38 9.03
C ALA A 539 -29.21 0.12 9.31
N ARG A 540 -29.56 -0.16 10.57
CA ARG A 540 -30.40 -1.31 10.94
C ARG A 540 -31.84 -1.20 10.45
N LEU A 541 -32.38 0.02 10.31
CA LEU A 541 -33.71 0.24 9.72
C LEU A 541 -33.69 0.01 8.22
N LEU A 542 -32.66 0.48 7.52
CA LEU A 542 -32.46 0.24 6.08
C LEU A 542 -32.21 -1.25 5.76
N GLU A 543 -31.47 -1.97 6.61
CA GLU A 543 -31.18 -3.39 6.44
C GLU A 543 -32.44 -4.25 6.66
N ARG A 544 -33.35 -3.84 7.56
CA ARG A 544 -34.67 -4.47 7.76
C ARG A 544 -35.63 -4.20 6.61
N ALA A 545 -35.76 -2.94 6.18
CA ALA A 545 -36.53 -2.58 5.00
C ALA A 545 -36.04 -3.30 3.74
N ARG A 546 -34.73 -3.55 3.63
CA ARG A 546 -34.15 -4.35 2.55
C ARG A 546 -34.58 -5.82 2.60
N THR A 547 -34.60 -6.47 3.78
CA THR A 547 -35.12 -7.84 3.88
C THR A 547 -36.61 -7.94 3.56
N ASP A 548 -37.39 -6.92 3.89
CA ASP A 548 -38.82 -6.87 3.55
C ASP A 548 -39.02 -6.71 2.02
N ILE A 549 -38.19 -5.89 1.36
CA ILE A 549 -38.16 -5.75 -0.12
C ILE A 549 -37.69 -7.03 -0.82
N GLU A 550 -36.63 -7.69 -0.34
CA GLU A 550 -36.13 -8.96 -0.89
C GLU A 550 -37.10 -10.14 -0.63
N GLY A 551 -38.00 -10.01 0.36
CA GLY A 551 -39.16 -10.87 0.55
C GLY A 551 -40.25 -10.64 -0.50
N LEU A 552 -40.64 -9.38 -0.73
CA LEU A 552 -41.64 -9.02 -1.74
C LEU A 552 -41.22 -9.43 -3.16
N GLN A 553 -39.95 -9.26 -3.52
CA GLN A 553 -39.42 -9.66 -4.84
C GLN A 553 -39.48 -11.17 -5.13
N LYS A 554 -39.71 -12.02 -4.13
CA LYS A 554 -39.98 -13.46 -4.35
C LYS A 554 -41.45 -13.79 -4.60
N SER A 555 -42.38 -12.85 -4.39
CA SER A 555 -43.81 -13.06 -4.64
C SER A 555 -44.23 -12.85 -6.10
N GLU A 556 -43.44 -12.13 -6.91
CA GLU A 556 -43.82 -11.75 -8.29
C GLU A 556 -43.26 -12.69 -9.38
N SER A 557 -42.46 -13.70 -9.02
CA SER A 557 -41.85 -14.66 -9.95
C SER A 557 -42.84 -15.68 -10.58
N ALA A 558 -44.13 -15.38 -10.59
CA ALA A 558 -45.19 -16.35 -10.90
C ALA A 558 -46.35 -15.78 -11.75
N LYS A 559 -46.05 -14.93 -12.74
CA LYS A 559 -46.90 -14.69 -13.93
C LYS A 559 -46.11 -14.05 -15.07
N ASN A 560 -45.64 -14.87 -16.01
CA ASN A 560 -45.24 -14.36 -17.33
C ASN A 560 -46.50 -14.00 -18.12
N GLY A 561 -46.56 -12.79 -18.66
CA GLY A 561 -47.67 -12.31 -19.47
C GLY A 561 -47.30 -11.00 -20.16
N ASP A 562 -47.17 -11.08 -21.48
CA ASP A 562 -46.96 -10.00 -22.45
C ASP A 562 -45.69 -9.15 -22.43
N LEU A 563 -45.43 -8.63 -23.62
CA LEU A 563 -44.25 -7.93 -24.10
C LEU A 563 -44.63 -6.45 -24.34
N ASN A 564 -43.94 -5.52 -23.69
CA ASN A 564 -43.68 -4.20 -24.28
C ASN A 564 -42.64 -3.38 -23.51
N SER A 565 -42.00 -2.44 -24.21
CA SER A 565 -41.03 -1.52 -23.63
C SER A 565 -41.71 -0.37 -22.90
N HIS A 566 -41.58 -0.31 -21.57
CA HIS A 566 -42.03 0.84 -20.79
C HIS A 566 -41.13 2.06 -20.98
N THR A 567 -41.45 2.85 -22.00
CA THR A 567 -41.16 4.29 -22.01
C THR A 567 -41.77 4.89 -20.75
N ARG A 568 -40.96 5.53 -19.89
CA ARG A 568 -41.50 6.26 -18.74
C ARG A 568 -42.18 7.53 -19.25
N VAL A 569 -43.51 7.54 -19.26
CA VAL A 569 -44.31 8.72 -19.53
C VAL A 569 -44.15 9.68 -18.33
N SER A 570 -43.55 10.84 -18.57
CA SER A 570 -43.56 12.01 -17.67
C SER A 570 -45.00 12.45 -17.39
N SER A 571 -45.26 13.13 -16.27
CA SER A 571 -46.62 13.55 -15.92
C SER A 571 -47.25 14.41 -17.02
N PRO A 572 -48.56 14.31 -17.27
CA PRO A 572 -49.22 15.08 -18.33
C PRO A 572 -49.02 16.60 -18.14
N ASP A 573 -49.02 17.06 -16.88
CA ASP A 573 -48.80 18.47 -16.52
C ASP A 573 -47.38 18.94 -16.87
N PHE A 574 -46.35 18.11 -16.62
CA PHE A 574 -44.96 18.42 -16.97
C PHE A 574 -44.74 18.46 -18.49
N ASN A 575 -45.44 17.59 -19.22
CA ASN A 575 -45.44 17.57 -20.69
C ASN A 575 -46.16 18.79 -21.29
N GLN A 576 -47.29 19.20 -20.71
CA GLN A 576 -47.98 20.42 -21.11
C GLN A 576 -47.13 21.66 -20.81
N LEU A 577 -46.51 21.74 -19.63
CA LEU A 577 -45.66 22.86 -19.23
C LEU A 577 -44.44 23.03 -20.16
N LEU A 578 -43.82 21.94 -20.62
CA LEU A 578 -42.78 22.00 -21.65
C LEU A 578 -43.27 22.67 -22.94
N LEU A 579 -44.47 22.31 -23.40
CA LEU A 579 -45.06 22.88 -24.61
C LEU A 579 -45.47 24.34 -24.44
N GLU A 580 -46.00 24.73 -23.28
CA GLU A 580 -46.27 26.12 -22.94
C GLU A 580 -44.98 26.96 -22.94
N MET A 581 -43.88 26.43 -22.40
CA MET A 581 -42.57 27.10 -22.40
C MET A 581 -41.95 27.25 -23.79
N ILE A 582 -42.25 26.34 -24.73
CA ILE A 582 -41.85 26.44 -26.14
C ILE A 582 -42.76 27.44 -26.88
N LEU A 583 -44.08 27.31 -26.77
CA LEU A 583 -45.06 28.19 -27.41
C LEU A 583 -44.88 29.66 -26.98
N LYS A 584 -44.56 29.91 -25.71
CA LYS A 584 -44.23 31.24 -25.14
C LYS A 584 -42.97 31.88 -25.75
N ARG A 585 -42.07 31.09 -26.34
CA ARG A 585 -40.87 31.59 -27.04
C ARG A 585 -41.14 31.83 -28.53
N GLU A 586 -41.75 30.87 -29.21
CA GLU A 586 -42.02 30.96 -30.65
C GLU A 586 -43.20 31.88 -30.99
N THR A 587 -44.12 32.13 -30.05
CA THR A 587 -45.32 32.94 -30.27
C THR A 587 -45.53 34.00 -29.18
N ASN A 588 -45.77 35.24 -29.61
CA ASN A 588 -46.03 36.39 -28.73
C ASN A 588 -47.42 36.35 -28.02
N ASN A 589 -48.07 35.19 -27.88
CA ASN A 589 -49.42 35.08 -27.32
C ASN A 589 -49.65 33.71 -26.60
N PRO A 590 -49.73 33.64 -25.25
CA PRO A 590 -49.50 32.38 -24.52
C PRO A 590 -50.64 31.35 -24.48
N GLN A 591 -51.76 31.55 -25.19
CA GLN A 591 -52.99 30.77 -24.98
C GLN A 591 -53.13 29.59 -25.96
N ILE A 592 -53.20 28.36 -25.42
CA ILE A 592 -53.39 27.14 -26.21
C ILE A 592 -54.85 27.04 -26.69
N GLY A 593 -55.10 27.55 -27.90
CA GLY A 593 -56.31 27.27 -28.67
C GLY A 593 -56.01 26.44 -29.94
N PRO A 594 -57.03 25.96 -30.68
CA PRO A 594 -56.82 25.11 -31.87
C PRO A 594 -55.99 25.78 -32.98
N ARG A 595 -55.90 27.12 -33.01
CA ARG A 595 -54.96 27.85 -33.91
C ARG A 595 -53.49 27.66 -33.53
N SER A 596 -53.17 27.53 -32.24
CA SER A 596 -51.79 27.32 -31.76
C SER A 596 -51.29 25.90 -32.06
N GLN A 597 -52.17 24.89 -32.01
CA GLN A 597 -51.83 23.51 -32.39
C GLN A 597 -51.43 23.42 -33.87
N LYS A 598 -52.12 24.14 -34.76
CA LYS A 598 -51.74 24.20 -36.19
C LYS A 598 -50.39 24.91 -36.39
N ALA A 599 -50.17 26.05 -35.75
CA ALA A 599 -48.89 26.76 -35.81
C ALA A 599 -47.72 25.91 -35.26
N LEU A 600 -47.95 25.15 -34.19
CA LEU A 600 -47.01 24.19 -33.62
C LEU A 600 -46.69 23.07 -34.62
N ALA A 601 -47.71 22.48 -35.26
CA ALA A 601 -47.52 21.45 -36.28
C ALA A 601 -46.76 21.96 -37.52
N GLU A 602 -47.02 23.20 -37.96
CA GLU A 602 -46.31 23.86 -39.06
C GLU A 602 -44.83 24.10 -38.70
N PHE A 603 -44.56 24.66 -37.52
CA PHE A 603 -43.20 24.86 -36.97
C PHE A 603 -42.41 23.54 -36.84
N LEU A 604 -43.07 22.46 -36.42
CA LEU A 604 -42.46 21.13 -36.31
C LEU A 604 -42.24 20.46 -37.68
N GLY A 605 -43.05 20.80 -38.68
CA GLY A 605 -42.80 20.48 -40.08
C GLY A 605 -41.50 21.11 -40.58
N GLU A 606 -41.29 22.41 -40.31
CA GLU A 606 -40.02 23.08 -40.63
C GLU A 606 -38.82 22.47 -39.90
N LEU A 607 -38.95 22.12 -38.61
CA LEU A 607 -37.87 21.46 -37.85
C LEU A 607 -37.45 20.11 -38.46
N LYS A 608 -38.39 19.33 -39.02
CA LYS A 608 -38.06 18.11 -39.79
C LYS A 608 -37.43 18.43 -41.16
N GLY A 609 -37.75 19.58 -41.76
CA GLY A 609 -37.16 20.03 -43.03
C GLY A 609 -35.71 20.52 -42.89
N ARG A 610 -35.39 21.29 -41.85
CA ARG A 610 -34.07 21.93 -41.67
C ARG A 610 -32.93 20.93 -41.46
N ASP A 611 -33.19 19.75 -40.90
CA ASP A 611 -32.20 18.65 -40.77
C ASP A 611 -31.67 18.14 -42.14
N LYS A 612 -32.28 18.52 -43.28
CA LYS A 612 -31.77 18.25 -44.65
C LYS A 612 -31.20 19.49 -45.38
N GLY A 613 -31.27 20.69 -44.80
CA GLY A 613 -31.10 21.96 -45.53
C GLY A 613 -29.93 22.86 -45.10
N ALA A 614 -29.10 22.43 -44.15
CA ALA A 614 -28.06 23.27 -43.55
C ALA A 614 -26.70 23.25 -44.29
N GLU A 615 -26.70 23.40 -45.63
CA GLU A 615 -25.47 23.84 -46.31
C GLU A 615 -25.23 25.32 -46.01
N PHE A 616 -24.01 25.65 -45.55
CA PHE A 616 -23.64 27.03 -45.27
C PHE A 616 -23.54 27.86 -46.55
N GLU A 617 -24.41 28.87 -46.70
CA GLU A 617 -24.11 30.05 -47.53
C GLU A 617 -22.87 30.77 -46.98
N LYS A 618 -21.68 30.31 -47.41
CA LYS A 618 -20.46 31.09 -47.30
C LYS A 618 -20.47 32.10 -48.44
N ASN A 619 -20.91 33.32 -48.18
CA ASN A 619 -20.67 34.46 -49.07
C ASN A 619 -19.17 34.56 -49.40
N PRO A 620 -18.71 34.29 -50.64
CA PRO A 620 -17.30 34.16 -50.95
C PRO A 620 -16.85 35.35 -51.83
N THR A 621 -16.59 36.50 -51.21
CA THR A 621 -16.11 37.67 -51.94
C THR A 621 -14.59 37.63 -52.14
N VAL A 622 -14.18 37.60 -53.41
CA VAL A 622 -12.82 37.71 -53.97
C VAL A 622 -12.00 36.40 -54.07
N PHE A 623 -11.96 35.87 -55.31
CA PHE A 623 -10.85 35.23 -56.07
C PHE A 623 -9.56 34.81 -55.33
N SER A 624 -8.88 33.70 -55.64
CA SER A 624 -9.06 32.53 -56.55
C SER A 624 -7.87 31.55 -56.25
N ASP A 625 -7.67 30.35 -56.80
CA ASP A 625 -8.33 29.49 -57.81
C ASP A 625 -7.94 28.00 -57.52
N SER A 626 -8.17 26.92 -58.29
CA SER A 626 -8.73 26.68 -59.64
C SER A 626 -9.25 25.23 -59.81
N SER A 627 -10.21 25.07 -60.72
CA SER A 627 -10.43 23.99 -61.72
C SER A 627 -10.37 22.46 -61.43
N ILE A 628 -11.45 21.79 -61.89
CA ILE A 628 -11.64 20.37 -62.34
C ILE A 628 -12.29 19.36 -61.35
N THR A 629 -13.25 18.47 -61.73
CA THR A 629 -14.60 18.60 -62.37
C THR A 629 -15.42 17.30 -62.09
N LEU A 630 -16.77 17.31 -62.32
CA LEU A 630 -17.66 16.14 -62.60
C LEU A 630 -17.98 15.19 -61.40
N ILE A 631 -19.15 14.53 -61.25
CA ILE A 631 -20.39 14.33 -62.05
C ILE A 631 -21.66 14.55 -61.17
N ASP A 632 -22.78 15.03 -61.76
CA ASP A 632 -24.14 15.08 -61.17
C ASP A 632 -24.92 13.75 -61.30
N LEU A 633 -25.65 13.33 -60.26
CA LEU A 633 -26.64 12.25 -60.37
C LEU A 633 -27.92 12.47 -59.53
N LYS A 634 -28.82 13.30 -60.06
CA LYS A 634 -30.29 13.24 -59.92
C LYS A 634 -30.90 13.37 -58.51
N SER A 635 -31.43 14.57 -58.25
CA SER A 635 -32.56 14.78 -57.33
C SER A 635 -33.78 13.93 -57.70
N SER A 636 -34.30 13.16 -56.74
CA SER A 636 -35.67 12.64 -56.77
C SER A 636 -36.60 13.62 -56.02
N LYS A 637 -37.51 14.28 -56.75
CA LYS A 637 -38.63 15.00 -56.13
C LYS A 637 -39.64 13.99 -55.58
N GLU A 638 -39.79 13.93 -54.27
CA GLU A 638 -41.02 13.44 -53.64
C GLU A 638 -41.90 14.63 -53.25
N GLU A 639 -43.20 14.52 -53.48
CA GLU A 639 -44.16 15.55 -53.09
C GLU A 639 -44.37 15.56 -51.57
N ILE A 640 -44.41 16.75 -50.98
CA ILE A 640 -44.73 16.90 -49.56
C ILE A 640 -46.24 16.75 -49.40
N THR A 641 -46.71 15.51 -49.18
CA THR A 641 -48.09 15.24 -48.77
C THR A 641 -48.37 15.93 -47.42
N PRO A 642 -49.55 16.55 -47.24
CA PRO A 642 -49.88 17.23 -45.98
C PRO A 642 -49.89 16.24 -44.82
N ILE A 643 -49.13 16.56 -43.76
CA ILE A 643 -49.00 15.71 -42.57
C ILE A 643 -50.31 15.78 -41.76
N ALA A 644 -50.92 14.61 -41.50
CA ALA A 644 -52.12 14.48 -40.69
C ALA A 644 -51.86 14.78 -39.20
N ASP A 645 -52.92 15.03 -38.44
CA ASP A 645 -52.89 15.51 -37.04
C ASP A 645 -51.96 14.66 -36.13
N ILE A 646 -50.79 15.21 -35.81
CA ILE A 646 -49.88 14.65 -34.80
C ILE A 646 -50.45 14.98 -33.42
N SER A 647 -50.65 13.97 -32.57
CA SER A 647 -51.16 14.21 -31.22
C SER A 647 -50.10 14.90 -30.35
N VAL A 648 -50.57 15.67 -29.36
CA VAL A 648 -49.73 16.36 -28.38
C VAL A 648 -48.83 15.36 -27.60
N VAL A 649 -49.31 14.13 -27.40
CA VAL A 649 -48.57 13.07 -26.70
C VAL A 649 -47.45 12.49 -27.58
N ASP A 650 -47.70 12.29 -28.87
CA ASP A 650 -46.70 11.80 -29.82
C ASP A 650 -45.58 12.82 -30.03
N LEU A 651 -45.92 14.11 -30.04
CA LEU A 651 -44.96 15.22 -30.07
C LEU A 651 -44.02 15.19 -28.87
N VAL A 652 -44.53 15.17 -27.64
CA VAL A 652 -43.66 15.20 -26.46
C VAL A 652 -42.85 13.89 -26.35
N SER A 653 -43.44 12.76 -26.75
CA SER A 653 -42.72 11.49 -26.92
C SER A 653 -41.56 11.63 -27.90
N HIS A 654 -41.72 12.37 -29.00
CA HIS A 654 -40.64 12.66 -29.95
C HIS A 654 -39.58 13.62 -29.38
N LEU A 655 -39.96 14.65 -28.60
CA LEU A 655 -38.99 15.58 -28.00
C LEU A 655 -38.00 14.86 -27.08
N PHE A 656 -38.46 13.85 -26.32
CA PHE A 656 -37.63 12.98 -25.48
C PHE A 656 -37.11 11.70 -26.18
N SER A 657 -37.51 11.45 -27.44
CA SER A 657 -37.06 10.28 -28.22
C SER A 657 -35.57 10.36 -28.55
N LYS A 658 -34.90 9.20 -28.69
CA LYS A 658 -33.44 9.14 -28.97
C LYS A 658 -33.09 9.80 -30.30
N GLU A 659 -34.01 9.78 -31.23
CA GLU A 659 -33.97 10.37 -32.56
C GLU A 659 -33.81 11.90 -32.50
N ASN A 660 -34.35 12.55 -31.46
CA ASN A 660 -34.23 13.99 -31.23
C ASN A 660 -33.03 14.38 -30.34
N SER A 661 -31.96 13.57 -30.33
CA SER A 661 -30.77 13.92 -29.56
C SER A 661 -30.09 15.17 -30.11
N ALA A 662 -29.61 16.01 -29.20
CA ALA A 662 -28.79 17.17 -29.53
C ALA A 662 -27.45 16.79 -30.19
N ILE A 663 -27.05 15.52 -30.15
CA ILE A 663 -25.74 15.05 -30.63
C ILE A 663 -25.93 14.22 -31.90
N SER A 664 -25.29 14.64 -33.00
CA SER A 664 -25.27 13.90 -34.26
C SER A 664 -24.63 12.51 -34.10
N SER A 665 -25.18 11.53 -34.81
CA SER A 665 -24.64 10.17 -34.91
C SER A 665 -23.37 10.10 -35.75
N THR A 666 -23.16 11.05 -36.68
CA THR A 666 -21.99 11.15 -37.57
C THR A 666 -21.39 12.56 -37.54
N PRO A 667 -20.05 12.72 -37.54
CA PRO A 667 -19.39 14.02 -37.64
C PRO A 667 -19.68 14.73 -38.96
N VAL A 668 -19.77 16.07 -38.93
CA VAL A 668 -19.99 16.92 -40.12
C VAL A 668 -18.82 16.89 -41.12
N ARG A 669 -17.65 16.37 -40.74
CA ARG A 669 -16.52 16.10 -41.65
C ARG A 669 -16.06 14.66 -41.50
N HIS A 670 -16.42 13.83 -42.48
CA HIS A 670 -16.15 12.40 -42.52
C HIS A 670 -15.55 11.98 -43.89
N ASP A 671 -14.56 12.76 -44.35
CA ASP A 671 -13.66 12.40 -45.44
C ASP A 671 -12.60 11.40 -44.91
N LEU A 672 -12.45 10.25 -45.56
CA LEU A 672 -11.54 9.15 -45.19
C LEU A 672 -10.50 8.83 -46.29
N ASP A 673 -10.35 9.71 -47.28
CA ASP A 673 -9.48 9.50 -48.45
C ASP A 673 -8.21 10.37 -48.43
N ARG A 674 -8.01 11.15 -47.37
CA ARG A 674 -6.77 11.90 -47.11
C ARG A 674 -5.67 10.98 -46.56
N PRO A 675 -4.37 11.34 -46.64
CA PRO A 675 -3.28 10.58 -46.02
C PRO A 675 -3.45 10.38 -44.50
N ILE A 676 -3.12 9.20 -43.98
CA ILE A 676 -3.39 8.83 -42.57
C ILE A 676 -2.73 9.75 -41.51
N ASN A 677 -1.63 10.44 -41.84
CA ASN A 677 -1.01 11.44 -40.98
C ASN A 677 -1.88 12.71 -40.78
N GLU A 678 -2.88 12.95 -41.63
CA GLU A 678 -3.83 14.08 -41.51
C GLU A 678 -4.97 13.82 -40.51
N TYR A 679 -5.04 12.65 -39.88
CA TYR A 679 -6.12 12.29 -38.94
C TYR A 679 -5.69 12.37 -37.48
N PHE A 680 -6.64 12.71 -36.61
CA PHE A 680 -6.62 12.28 -35.22
C PHE A 680 -7.07 10.82 -35.15
N ILE A 681 -6.44 10.01 -34.30
CA ILE A 681 -6.66 8.56 -34.20
C ILE A 681 -6.97 8.20 -32.75
N SER A 682 -8.11 7.58 -32.49
CA SER A 682 -8.54 7.13 -31.16
C SER A 682 -7.53 6.11 -30.61
N SER A 683 -6.78 6.47 -29.58
CA SER A 683 -5.55 5.78 -29.17
C SER A 683 -5.52 5.40 -27.70
N SER A 684 -5.14 4.17 -27.41
CA SER A 684 -5.02 3.60 -26.06
C SER A 684 -3.55 3.50 -25.62
N HIS A 685 -3.33 3.54 -24.31
CA HIS A 685 -2.08 3.30 -23.61
C HIS A 685 -2.23 2.11 -22.66
N ASN A 686 -1.24 1.21 -22.63
CA ASN A 686 -1.23 -0.01 -21.82
C ASN A 686 -2.58 -0.79 -21.84
N THR A 687 -3.10 -1.03 -23.04
CA THR A 687 -4.47 -1.51 -23.32
C THR A 687 -4.83 -2.85 -22.65
N TYR A 688 -3.83 -3.66 -22.32
CA TYR A 688 -4.00 -4.91 -21.56
C TYR A 688 -4.45 -4.67 -20.10
N LEU A 689 -4.28 -3.48 -19.53
CA LEU A 689 -4.63 -3.15 -18.15
C LEU A 689 -6.14 -2.91 -17.95
N ARG A 690 -6.63 -3.32 -16.77
CA ARG A 690 -8.01 -3.08 -16.30
C ARG A 690 -8.05 -2.37 -14.94
N GLY A 691 -7.01 -1.58 -14.65
CA GLY A 691 -6.85 -0.81 -13.41
C GLY A 691 -5.58 0.04 -13.44
N ARG A 692 -4.98 0.25 -12.26
CA ARG A 692 -3.73 1.01 -12.03
C ARG A 692 -2.54 0.48 -12.85
N GLN A 693 -1.54 1.33 -13.10
CA GLN A 693 -0.30 0.93 -13.80
C GLN A 693 0.56 -0.03 -12.98
N VAL A 694 0.35 -0.07 -11.65
CA VAL A 694 1.03 -0.99 -10.72
C VAL A 694 -0.01 -1.96 -10.15
N ALA A 695 0.36 -3.24 -10.05
CA ALA A 695 -0.39 -4.36 -9.44
C ALA A 695 -1.74 -4.75 -10.07
N ALA A 696 -2.29 -4.00 -11.03
CA ALA A 696 -3.48 -4.44 -11.76
C ALA A 696 -3.22 -5.71 -12.60
N ARG A 697 -4.27 -6.49 -12.85
CA ARG A 697 -4.17 -7.69 -13.69
C ARG A 697 -4.31 -7.33 -15.17
N SER A 698 -3.33 -7.68 -15.98
CA SER A 698 -3.45 -7.68 -17.45
C SER A 698 -4.53 -8.69 -17.86
N LYS A 699 -5.40 -8.33 -18.80
CA LYS A 699 -6.52 -9.17 -19.25
C LYS A 699 -6.88 -8.89 -20.71
N LEU A 700 -7.25 -9.95 -21.44
CA LEU A 700 -7.84 -9.88 -22.79
C LEU A 700 -9.05 -8.93 -22.86
N LYS A 701 -9.85 -8.84 -21.78
CA LYS A 701 -10.98 -7.89 -21.65
C LYS A 701 -10.57 -6.40 -21.58
N GLY A 702 -9.28 -6.08 -21.56
CA GLY A 702 -8.75 -4.76 -21.91
C GLY A 702 -8.99 -4.47 -23.38
N TYR A 703 -8.28 -5.19 -24.26
CA TYR A 703 -8.43 -5.13 -25.72
C TYR A 703 -9.88 -5.22 -26.18
N ILE A 704 -10.68 -6.19 -25.70
CA ILE A 704 -12.08 -6.33 -26.10
C ILE A 704 -12.87 -5.04 -25.83
N ALA A 705 -12.77 -4.47 -24.62
CA ALA A 705 -13.52 -3.26 -24.27
C ALA A 705 -13.05 -2.04 -25.06
N THR A 706 -11.73 -1.87 -25.20
CA THR A 706 -11.13 -0.75 -25.95
C THR A 706 -11.44 -0.81 -27.44
N LEU A 707 -11.41 -2.00 -28.06
CA LEU A 707 -11.79 -2.19 -29.46
C LEU A 707 -13.29 -1.98 -29.67
N SER A 708 -14.16 -2.52 -28.80
CA SER A 708 -15.61 -2.25 -28.85
C SER A 708 -15.99 -0.77 -28.67
N GLN A 709 -15.11 0.07 -28.12
CA GLN A 709 -15.27 1.53 -28.01
C GLN A 709 -14.75 2.29 -29.25
N GLY A 710 -14.40 1.63 -30.35
CA GLY A 710 -13.90 2.29 -31.57
C GLY A 710 -12.46 2.80 -31.46
N CYS A 711 -11.65 2.29 -30.55
CA CYS A 711 -10.21 2.58 -30.52
C CYS A 711 -9.52 1.97 -31.75
N ARG A 712 -8.59 2.72 -32.36
CA ARG A 712 -7.86 2.38 -33.60
C ARG A 712 -6.33 2.35 -33.42
N SER A 713 -5.84 2.49 -32.19
CA SER A 713 -4.43 2.26 -31.83
C SER A 713 -4.35 1.65 -30.43
N VAL A 714 -3.89 0.41 -30.32
CA VAL A 714 -3.81 -0.36 -29.07
C VAL A 714 -2.37 -0.75 -28.73
N GLU A 715 -2.07 -0.92 -27.45
CA GLU A 715 -0.71 -1.14 -26.94
C GLU A 715 -0.47 -2.56 -26.40
N ILE A 716 0.69 -3.12 -26.71
CA ILE A 716 1.09 -4.48 -26.34
C ILE A 716 2.55 -4.47 -25.83
N ASP A 717 2.71 -4.50 -24.50
CA ASP A 717 4.03 -4.55 -23.84
C ASP A 717 4.51 -6.00 -23.81
N CYS A 718 5.42 -6.35 -24.71
CA CYS A 718 5.87 -7.72 -24.97
C CYS A 718 7.16 -8.02 -24.21
N TRP A 719 7.17 -9.12 -23.47
CA TRP A 719 8.26 -9.56 -22.61
C TRP A 719 8.54 -11.05 -22.77
N ASP A 720 9.76 -11.47 -22.43
CA ASP A 720 10.12 -12.88 -22.42
C ASP A 720 9.28 -13.70 -21.41
N GLY A 721 8.70 -14.80 -21.88
CA GLY A 721 8.13 -15.86 -21.06
C GLY A 721 9.17 -16.91 -20.65
N ARG A 722 8.92 -17.60 -19.53
CA ARG A 722 9.82 -18.61 -18.94
C ARG A 722 9.76 -19.97 -19.63
N ASP A 723 8.68 -20.19 -20.37
CA ASP A 723 8.34 -21.30 -21.24
C ASP A 723 8.84 -21.12 -22.68
N GLY A 724 9.61 -20.05 -22.94
CA GLY A 724 10.07 -19.69 -24.28
C GLY A 724 9.02 -18.94 -25.13
N GLN A 725 7.81 -18.70 -24.61
CA GLN A 725 6.72 -18.07 -25.34
C GLN A 725 6.55 -16.60 -24.96
N PRO A 726 6.33 -15.67 -25.92
CA PRO A 726 6.17 -14.25 -25.60
C PRO A 726 4.93 -13.99 -24.71
N ILE A 727 5.07 -13.09 -23.73
CA ILE A 727 4.01 -12.70 -22.80
C ILE A 727 3.78 -11.20 -22.76
N VAL A 728 2.56 -10.79 -22.43
CA VAL A 728 2.15 -9.38 -22.32
C VAL A 728 1.95 -8.99 -20.85
N LYS A 729 2.64 -7.95 -20.38
CA LYS A 729 2.60 -7.41 -19.00
C LYS A 729 3.21 -6.00 -18.95
N HIS A 730 2.86 -5.19 -17.94
CA HIS A 730 3.53 -3.90 -17.74
C HIS A 730 4.94 -4.10 -17.15
N GLY A 731 5.94 -3.44 -17.73
CA GLY A 731 7.35 -3.61 -17.37
C GLY A 731 7.69 -3.36 -15.90
N TYR A 732 8.61 -4.17 -15.36
CA TYR A 732 9.16 -4.07 -13.99
C TYR A 732 8.11 -3.92 -12.87
N SER A 733 6.87 -4.37 -13.10
CA SER A 733 5.73 -4.16 -12.20
C SER A 733 5.09 -5.48 -11.76
N LEU A 734 4.32 -5.45 -10.66
CA LEU A 734 3.59 -6.60 -10.13
C LEU A 734 2.29 -6.92 -10.90
N THR A 735 2.24 -6.63 -12.20
CA THR A 735 1.07 -6.94 -13.05
C THR A 735 1.11 -8.40 -13.50
N THR A 736 -0.05 -9.07 -13.58
CA THR A 736 -0.11 -10.45 -14.08
C THR A 736 0.16 -10.50 -15.57
N SER A 737 0.88 -11.50 -16.07
CA SER A 737 1.06 -11.72 -17.50
C SER A 737 -0.13 -12.41 -18.16
N ILE A 738 -0.25 -12.26 -19.47
CA ILE A 738 -1.12 -13.02 -20.38
C ILE A 738 -0.30 -13.46 -21.61
N SER A 739 -0.71 -14.54 -22.28
CA SER A 739 -0.01 -15.02 -23.50
C SER A 739 -0.11 -13.97 -24.62
N PHE A 740 0.99 -13.74 -25.34
CA PHE A 740 0.99 -12.89 -26.53
C PHE A 740 0.08 -13.46 -27.62
N ARG A 741 0.15 -14.78 -27.88
CA ARG A 741 -0.71 -15.44 -28.87
C ARG A 741 -2.20 -15.19 -28.59
N SER A 742 -2.63 -15.35 -27.33
CA SER A 742 -4.02 -15.07 -26.95
C SER A 742 -4.42 -13.60 -27.01
N VAL A 743 -3.47 -12.66 -26.92
CA VAL A 743 -3.71 -11.24 -27.20
C VAL A 743 -3.91 -11.02 -28.70
N ILE A 744 -3.07 -11.61 -29.56
CA ILE A 744 -3.19 -11.53 -31.02
C ILE A 744 -4.50 -12.19 -31.51
N GLU A 745 -4.85 -13.39 -31.01
CA GLU A 745 -6.16 -14.06 -31.23
C GLU A 745 -7.33 -13.16 -30.83
N THR A 746 -7.26 -12.52 -29.65
CA THR A 746 -8.30 -11.59 -29.18
C THR A 746 -8.39 -10.36 -30.05
N ILE A 747 -7.27 -9.80 -30.49
CA ILE A 747 -7.25 -8.63 -31.37
C ILE A 747 -7.86 -9.00 -32.72
N ASN A 748 -7.50 -10.13 -33.32
CA ASN A 748 -8.07 -10.59 -34.60
C ASN A 748 -9.61 -10.65 -34.55
N ASN A 749 -10.16 -11.25 -33.50
CA ASN A 749 -11.59 -11.44 -33.33
C ASN A 749 -12.39 -10.15 -33.04
N TYR A 750 -11.74 -9.06 -32.63
CA TYR A 750 -12.41 -7.81 -32.24
C TYR A 750 -11.90 -6.56 -32.99
N ALA A 751 -10.85 -6.67 -33.81
CA ALA A 751 -10.22 -5.54 -34.50
C ALA A 751 -11.22 -4.73 -35.32
N PHE A 752 -12.11 -5.41 -36.04
CA PHE A 752 -13.06 -4.78 -36.96
C PHE A 752 -14.52 -4.78 -36.46
N PHE A 753 -14.74 -5.09 -35.18
CA PHE A 753 -16.09 -5.26 -34.61
C PHE A 753 -16.94 -3.97 -34.56
N SER A 754 -16.33 -2.82 -34.26
CA SER A 754 -17.04 -1.54 -34.11
C SER A 754 -16.64 -0.48 -35.16
N SER A 755 -15.73 -0.84 -36.06
CA SER A 755 -15.12 0.01 -37.09
C SER A 755 -14.25 -0.89 -37.95
N ASP A 756 -14.44 -0.86 -39.25
CA ASP A 756 -13.62 -1.56 -40.24
C ASP A 756 -12.39 -0.76 -40.69
N LEU A 757 -12.22 0.46 -40.17
CA LEU A 757 -11.04 1.30 -40.40
C LEU A 757 -9.78 0.71 -39.74
N PRO A 758 -8.58 0.99 -40.29
CA PRO A 758 -7.33 0.35 -39.88
C PRO A 758 -7.03 0.36 -38.38
N LEU A 759 -6.35 -0.69 -37.91
CA LEU A 759 -5.94 -0.83 -36.51
C LEU A 759 -4.40 -0.80 -36.37
N TRP A 760 -3.89 0.16 -35.59
CA TRP A 760 -2.47 0.21 -35.21
C TRP A 760 -2.19 -0.64 -33.96
N LEU A 761 -1.14 -1.46 -34.02
CA LEU A 761 -0.59 -2.18 -32.87
C LEU A 761 0.73 -1.53 -32.41
N SER A 762 0.67 -0.79 -31.31
CA SER A 762 1.83 -0.23 -30.62
C SER A 762 2.53 -1.32 -29.81
N LEU A 763 3.58 -1.92 -30.40
CA LEU A 763 4.39 -2.91 -29.69
C LEU A 763 5.50 -2.19 -28.89
N GLU A 764 5.55 -2.41 -27.58
CA GLU A 764 6.73 -2.11 -26.78
C GLU A 764 7.46 -3.41 -26.46
N VAL A 765 8.59 -3.64 -27.13
CA VAL A 765 9.24 -4.95 -27.21
C VAL A 765 10.46 -5.00 -26.28
N HIS A 766 10.41 -5.89 -25.29
CA HIS A 766 11.48 -6.23 -24.35
C HIS A 766 11.89 -7.71 -24.45
N CYS A 767 11.47 -8.40 -25.51
CA CYS A 767 11.80 -9.81 -25.78
C CYS A 767 13.22 -9.99 -26.36
N ASN A 768 13.83 -11.16 -26.13
CA ASN A 768 15.06 -11.58 -26.81
C ASN A 768 14.80 -11.93 -28.29
N PRO A 769 15.84 -12.00 -29.16
CA PRO A 769 15.67 -12.22 -30.60
C PRO A 769 14.81 -13.43 -30.99
N VAL A 770 14.95 -14.57 -30.29
CA VAL A 770 14.16 -15.78 -30.57
C VAL A 770 12.68 -15.53 -30.28
N GLN A 771 12.35 -14.93 -29.13
CA GLN A 771 10.96 -14.61 -28.79
C GLN A 771 10.39 -13.47 -29.67
N ARG A 772 11.23 -12.55 -30.19
CA ARG A 772 10.82 -11.53 -31.17
C ARG A 772 10.42 -12.15 -32.51
N ASP A 773 11.11 -13.19 -32.95
CA ASP A 773 10.75 -13.91 -34.17
C ASP A 773 9.45 -14.73 -33.98
N ILE A 774 9.30 -15.41 -32.83
CA ILE A 774 8.03 -16.06 -32.45
C ILE A 774 6.86 -15.06 -32.47
N MET A 775 7.05 -13.83 -32.00
CA MET A 775 6.02 -12.77 -32.10
C MET A 775 5.65 -12.46 -33.56
N ALA A 776 6.64 -12.33 -34.45
CA ALA A 776 6.42 -12.02 -35.86
C ALA A 776 5.66 -13.15 -36.57
N ARG A 777 6.13 -14.40 -36.44
CA ARG A 777 5.44 -15.60 -36.94
C ARG A 777 4.01 -15.71 -36.42
N THR A 778 3.79 -15.48 -35.12
CA THR A 778 2.46 -15.50 -34.49
C THR A 778 1.50 -14.47 -35.11
N MET A 779 1.98 -13.29 -35.48
CA MET A 779 1.13 -12.26 -36.11
C MET A 779 0.83 -12.58 -37.59
N LEU A 780 1.79 -13.15 -38.33
CA LEU A 780 1.57 -13.66 -39.68
C LEU A 780 0.52 -14.79 -39.68
N GLU A 781 0.72 -15.79 -38.82
CA GLU A 781 -0.16 -16.98 -38.67
C GLU A 781 -1.62 -16.61 -38.39
N ILE A 782 -1.85 -15.63 -37.50
CA ILE A 782 -3.20 -15.30 -37.03
C ILE A 782 -3.86 -14.24 -37.92
N PHE A 783 -3.19 -13.14 -38.25
CA PHE A 783 -3.79 -12.04 -38.99
C PHE A 783 -3.81 -12.28 -40.50
N ARG A 784 -2.89 -13.08 -41.06
CA ARG A 784 -2.75 -13.37 -42.50
C ARG A 784 -2.91 -12.10 -43.35
N SER A 785 -3.81 -12.11 -44.33
CA SER A 785 -4.12 -11.01 -45.26
C SER A 785 -4.67 -9.74 -44.60
N SER A 786 -5.04 -9.74 -43.32
CA SER A 786 -5.32 -8.51 -42.57
C SER A 786 -4.06 -7.76 -42.14
N LEU A 787 -2.89 -8.41 -42.04
CA LEU A 787 -1.64 -7.73 -41.72
C LEU A 787 -1.10 -6.94 -42.93
N VAL A 788 -0.56 -5.75 -42.70
CA VAL A 788 0.22 -5.02 -43.71
C VAL A 788 1.67 -5.47 -43.64
N VAL A 789 2.10 -6.28 -44.60
CA VAL A 789 3.47 -6.80 -44.72
C VAL A 789 4.31 -6.06 -45.77
N GLU A 790 3.66 -5.41 -46.72
CA GLU A 790 4.20 -4.64 -47.83
C GLU A 790 3.46 -3.29 -48.01
N PRO A 791 3.93 -2.34 -48.82
CA PRO A 791 3.19 -1.12 -49.15
C PRO A 791 2.05 -1.39 -50.14
N ILE A 792 0.94 -0.66 -50.03
CA ILE A 792 -0.17 -0.70 -51.00
C ILE A 792 0.25 -0.16 -52.38
N ASP A 793 1.18 0.79 -52.39
CA ASP A 793 1.82 1.35 -53.58
C ASP A 793 3.27 1.68 -53.20
N ALA A 794 4.23 1.07 -53.90
CA ALA A 794 5.66 1.24 -53.66
C ALA A 794 6.20 2.61 -54.16
N TYR A 795 5.47 3.29 -55.04
CA TYR A 795 5.84 4.58 -55.64
C TYR A 795 5.12 5.78 -54.98
N ALA A 796 4.17 5.53 -54.08
CA ALA A 796 3.40 6.57 -53.39
C ALA A 796 4.27 7.41 -52.43
N GLN A 797 4.55 8.66 -52.80
CA GLN A 797 5.20 9.66 -51.93
C GLN A 797 4.32 10.14 -50.75
N LYS A 798 3.08 9.65 -50.65
CA LYS A 798 2.12 9.98 -49.57
C LYS A 798 1.72 8.70 -48.85
N LEU A 799 1.43 8.82 -47.56
CA LEU A 799 0.85 7.70 -46.82
C LEU A 799 -0.55 7.38 -47.35
N PRO A 800 -0.94 6.09 -47.37
CA PRO A 800 -2.29 5.69 -47.76
C PRO A 800 -3.36 6.27 -46.84
N SER A 801 -4.59 6.31 -47.34
CA SER A 801 -5.76 6.79 -46.60
C SER A 801 -6.35 5.73 -45.66
N PRO A 802 -7.14 6.14 -44.65
CA PRO A 802 -7.96 5.23 -43.85
C PRO A 802 -8.87 4.32 -44.69
N ASN A 803 -9.36 4.77 -45.85
CA ASN A 803 -10.13 3.95 -46.78
C ASN A 803 -9.28 2.90 -47.50
N GLN A 804 -8.08 3.26 -48.00
CA GLN A 804 -7.17 2.31 -48.65
C GLN A 804 -6.68 1.21 -47.70
N LEU A 805 -6.63 1.50 -46.40
CA LEU A 805 -6.23 0.58 -45.33
C LEU A 805 -7.42 -0.09 -44.60
N ARG A 806 -8.64 -0.05 -45.16
CA ARG A 806 -9.83 -0.69 -44.57
C ARG A 806 -9.61 -2.21 -44.40
N GLY A 807 -9.97 -2.75 -43.24
CA GLY A 807 -9.73 -4.15 -42.88
C GLY A 807 -8.26 -4.53 -42.60
N LYS A 808 -7.34 -3.56 -42.51
CA LYS A 808 -5.90 -3.81 -42.32
C LYS A 808 -5.38 -3.47 -40.91
N ILE A 809 -4.36 -4.21 -40.48
CA ILE A 809 -3.67 -4.11 -39.20
C ILE A 809 -2.22 -3.67 -39.47
N LEU A 810 -1.76 -2.63 -38.76
CA LEU A 810 -0.45 -2.01 -38.97
C LEU A 810 0.41 -2.10 -37.70
N LEU A 811 1.65 -2.58 -37.82
CA LEU A 811 2.56 -2.68 -36.67
C LEU A 811 3.39 -1.42 -36.46
N LYS A 812 3.34 -0.85 -35.25
CA LYS A 812 4.23 0.22 -34.79
C LYS A 812 5.32 -0.36 -33.88
N VAL A 813 6.46 -0.73 -34.50
CA VAL A 813 7.64 -1.28 -33.83
C VAL A 813 8.74 -0.21 -33.73
N LYS A 814 9.47 -0.18 -32.62
CA LYS A 814 10.63 0.71 -32.45
C LYS A 814 11.83 0.16 -33.25
N VAL A 815 12.37 0.97 -34.16
CA VAL A 815 13.55 0.60 -34.96
C VAL A 815 14.86 1.06 -34.32
N ALA A 816 15.97 0.49 -34.80
CA ALA A 816 17.33 0.91 -34.44
C ALA A 816 17.66 2.36 -34.89
N ARG A 817 18.81 2.86 -34.45
CA ARG A 817 19.47 4.02 -35.06
C ARG A 817 20.51 3.51 -36.03
N ASP A 818 20.55 4.15 -37.19
CA ASP A 818 21.24 3.78 -38.42
C ASP A 818 20.71 2.42 -38.99
N PRO A 819 20.70 2.21 -40.32
CA PRO A 819 21.78 2.43 -41.29
C PRO A 819 22.07 3.88 -41.67
N GLN A 820 23.23 4.07 -42.32
CA GLN A 820 23.66 5.33 -42.92
C GLN A 820 22.55 5.95 -43.80
N PRO A 821 22.52 7.28 -43.98
CA PRO A 821 21.65 7.91 -44.96
C PRO A 821 21.93 7.30 -46.33
N LEU A 822 20.94 6.59 -46.88
CA LEU A 822 21.00 5.99 -48.20
C LEU A 822 21.12 7.14 -49.22
N GLN A 823 22.28 7.26 -49.86
CA GLN A 823 22.56 8.38 -50.77
C GLN A 823 21.84 8.25 -52.11
N ASP A 824 21.35 7.05 -52.43
CA ASP A 824 20.44 6.79 -53.54
C ASP A 824 18.98 6.68 -53.06
N PRO A 825 17.99 7.04 -53.90
CA PRO A 825 16.57 6.87 -53.62
C PRO A 825 16.18 5.39 -53.74
N LEU A 826 16.66 4.57 -52.82
CA LEU A 826 16.21 3.20 -52.62
C LEU A 826 14.73 3.21 -52.21
N ALA A 827 13.85 3.02 -53.20
CA ALA A 827 12.65 2.23 -52.99
C ALA A 827 13.10 0.97 -52.23
N PRO A 828 12.59 0.70 -51.02
CA PRO A 828 13.13 -0.36 -50.20
C PRO A 828 13.14 -1.68 -50.95
N GLU A 829 14.20 -2.45 -50.76
CA GLU A 829 14.29 -3.83 -51.24
C GLU A 829 13.33 -4.67 -50.38
N TYR A 830 12.04 -4.58 -50.72
CA TYR A 830 10.98 -5.31 -50.05
C TYR A 830 11.19 -6.79 -50.34
N LEU A 831 11.55 -7.53 -49.29
CA LEU A 831 11.56 -8.99 -49.31
C LEU A 831 10.26 -9.48 -49.91
N ASN A 832 10.35 -10.34 -50.93
CA ASN A 832 9.16 -10.90 -51.57
C ASN A 832 8.53 -11.95 -50.63
N LEU A 833 7.61 -11.49 -49.78
CA LEU A 833 7.08 -12.27 -48.66
C LEU A 833 6.09 -13.37 -49.07
N ASP A 834 5.76 -13.50 -50.36
CA ASP A 834 5.04 -14.65 -50.90
C ASP A 834 5.73 -15.97 -50.51
N GLY A 835 7.05 -16.06 -50.72
CA GLY A 835 7.85 -17.23 -50.32
C GLY A 835 7.81 -17.46 -48.80
N VAL A 836 8.00 -16.41 -48.00
CA VAL A 836 7.97 -16.51 -46.53
C VAL A 836 6.58 -16.90 -45.99
N MET A 837 5.50 -16.66 -46.75
CA MET A 837 4.18 -17.21 -46.42
C MET A 837 4.07 -18.70 -46.76
N GLU A 838 4.57 -19.15 -47.91
CA GLU A 838 4.66 -20.58 -48.23
C GLU A 838 5.55 -21.33 -47.23
N ASP A 839 6.73 -20.79 -46.88
CA ASP A 839 7.66 -21.35 -45.88
C ASP A 839 6.99 -21.52 -44.51
N VAL A 840 6.21 -20.51 -44.07
CA VAL A 840 5.48 -20.54 -42.79
C VAL A 840 4.29 -21.51 -42.80
N GLU A 841 3.63 -21.73 -43.94
CA GLU A 841 2.58 -22.74 -44.08
C GLU A 841 3.13 -24.18 -44.24
N ASN A 842 4.30 -24.35 -44.87
CA ASN A 842 4.99 -25.64 -44.99
C ASN A 842 5.75 -26.05 -43.72
N GLY A 843 6.26 -25.09 -42.96
CA GLY A 843 6.99 -25.30 -41.70
C GLY A 843 8.53 -25.23 -41.83
N ASP A 844 9.05 -24.74 -42.95
CA ASP A 844 10.48 -24.59 -43.22
C ASP A 844 10.98 -23.23 -42.71
N TYR A 845 12.10 -23.24 -41.96
CA TYR A 845 12.44 -22.11 -41.07
C TYR A 845 13.90 -21.64 -41.10
N GLU A 846 14.74 -22.16 -42.01
CA GLU A 846 16.19 -21.88 -42.00
C GLU A 846 16.58 -20.55 -42.70
N ASP A 847 15.79 -20.07 -43.68
CA ASP A 847 16.11 -18.89 -44.50
C ASP A 847 15.47 -17.55 -44.01
N LEU A 848 14.89 -17.51 -42.81
CA LEU A 848 14.19 -16.30 -42.33
C LEU A 848 15.14 -15.11 -42.03
N PRO A 849 14.80 -13.87 -42.45
CA PRO A 849 15.65 -12.69 -42.25
C PRO A 849 15.93 -12.35 -40.78
N CYS A 850 17.15 -11.87 -40.50
CA CYS A 850 17.52 -11.33 -39.21
C CYS A 850 16.58 -10.18 -38.77
N ASP A 851 15.80 -10.44 -37.72
CA ASP A 851 14.87 -9.51 -37.08
C ASP A 851 13.61 -9.14 -37.92
N LEU A 852 12.95 -10.18 -38.44
CA LEU A 852 11.63 -10.14 -39.13
C LEU A 852 10.62 -9.16 -38.50
N LEU A 853 10.59 -9.03 -37.17
CA LEU A 853 9.68 -8.13 -36.45
C LEU A 853 9.87 -6.64 -36.78
N GLN A 854 11.06 -6.20 -37.20
CA GLN A 854 11.27 -4.84 -37.70
C GLN A 854 10.80 -4.66 -39.15
N THR A 855 10.89 -5.69 -39.99
CA THR A 855 10.47 -5.67 -41.40
C THR A 855 8.96 -5.42 -41.53
N LEU A 856 8.16 -6.08 -40.69
CA LEU A 856 6.69 -5.94 -40.64
C LEU A 856 6.19 -4.54 -40.21
N ALA A 857 7.08 -3.58 -39.91
CA ALA A 857 6.72 -2.22 -39.48
C ALA A 857 6.60 -1.22 -40.65
N VAL A 858 6.09 -1.66 -41.81
CA VAL A 858 6.02 -0.96 -43.11
C VAL A 858 5.80 0.56 -42.97
N TYR A 859 4.62 0.97 -42.51
CA TYR A 859 4.23 2.36 -42.28
C TYR A 859 4.43 2.82 -40.82
N GLY A 860 4.88 1.94 -39.93
CA GLY A 860 4.84 2.11 -38.47
C GLY A 860 6.19 2.19 -37.75
N ALA A 861 7.31 2.16 -38.48
CA ALA A 861 8.65 2.33 -37.92
C ALA A 861 8.71 3.49 -36.92
N SER A 862 9.12 3.21 -35.68
CA SER A 862 8.98 4.16 -34.56
C SER A 862 10.33 4.57 -33.97
N ARG A 863 10.45 5.87 -33.69
CA ARG A 863 11.64 6.52 -33.11
C ARG A 863 11.23 7.41 -31.93
N ARG A 864 12.19 7.84 -31.10
CA ARG A 864 11.95 8.90 -30.09
C ARG A 864 11.92 10.27 -30.79
N LEU A 865 11.03 11.17 -30.37
CA LEU A 865 10.90 12.51 -30.96
C LEU A 865 12.24 13.30 -30.88
N PRO A 866 12.83 13.74 -32.02
CA PRO A 866 14.09 14.52 -32.06
C PRO A 866 14.03 15.77 -31.19
N LYS A 867 15.16 16.22 -30.63
CA LYS A 867 15.17 17.42 -29.77
C LYS A 867 14.95 18.69 -30.57
N ASP A 868 15.68 18.83 -31.67
CA ASP A 868 15.97 20.11 -32.32
C ASP A 868 15.11 20.34 -33.59
N ALA A 869 14.02 19.57 -33.72
CA ALA A 869 13.05 19.58 -34.82
C ALA A 869 13.58 19.12 -36.20
N ASP A 870 14.78 18.53 -36.27
CA ASP A 870 15.24 17.75 -37.42
C ASP A 870 14.36 16.50 -37.60
N PHE A 871 13.42 16.59 -38.52
CA PHE A 871 12.50 15.53 -38.96
C PHE A 871 13.07 14.84 -40.20
N ASP A 872 12.78 13.54 -40.37
CA ASP A 872 13.39 12.70 -41.40
C ASP A 872 12.69 12.90 -42.76
N SER A 873 13.31 13.65 -43.67
CA SER A 873 12.75 14.01 -44.98
C SER A 873 12.54 12.83 -45.94
N HIS A 874 13.09 11.66 -45.65
CA HIS A 874 13.13 10.53 -46.61
C HIS A 874 12.18 9.40 -46.23
N ARG A 875 11.93 9.15 -44.93
CA ARG A 875 11.07 8.06 -44.47
C ARG A 875 10.06 8.51 -43.41
N ASN A 876 8.83 7.99 -43.50
CA ASN A 876 7.83 8.17 -42.43
C ASN A 876 8.27 7.46 -41.14
N PHE A 877 8.03 8.10 -39.99
CA PHE A 877 8.25 7.54 -38.67
C PHE A 877 7.10 7.92 -37.74
N ILE A 878 6.78 7.03 -36.80
CA ILE A 878 5.90 7.32 -35.67
C ILE A 878 6.75 7.73 -34.47
N TYR A 879 6.86 9.03 -34.21
CA TYR A 879 7.64 9.56 -33.10
C TYR A 879 6.88 9.48 -31.78
N SER A 880 7.45 8.78 -30.79
CA SER A 880 6.84 8.62 -29.46
C SER A 880 7.49 9.54 -28.41
N VAL A 881 6.67 10.16 -27.54
CA VAL A 881 7.11 11.05 -26.45
C VAL A 881 6.10 11.05 -25.28
N SER A 882 6.56 11.16 -24.03
CA SER A 882 5.65 11.23 -22.87
C SER A 882 5.08 12.65 -22.65
N GLU A 883 3.92 12.76 -22.01
CA GLU A 883 3.18 14.03 -21.83
C GLU A 883 4.04 15.16 -21.23
N GLY A 884 4.87 14.88 -20.23
CA GLY A 884 5.66 15.89 -19.54
C GLY A 884 6.83 16.39 -20.37
N ASN A 885 7.36 15.53 -21.24
CA ASN A 885 8.39 15.90 -22.20
C ASN A 885 7.80 16.65 -23.40
N PHE A 886 6.62 16.26 -23.87
CA PHE A 886 5.85 16.99 -24.87
C PHE A 886 5.51 18.41 -24.37
N LYS A 887 4.92 18.53 -23.17
CA LYS A 887 4.52 19.80 -22.54
C LYS A 887 5.68 20.78 -22.37
N LYS A 888 6.88 20.31 -22.03
CA LYS A 888 8.11 21.14 -21.98
C LYS A 888 8.42 21.69 -23.37
N ARG A 889 8.59 20.80 -24.36
CA ARG A 889 8.92 21.17 -25.75
C ARG A 889 7.94 22.16 -26.36
N THR A 890 6.63 22.01 -26.13
CA THR A 890 5.59 22.94 -26.62
C THR A 890 5.51 24.27 -25.85
N LYS A 891 6.16 24.37 -24.68
CA LYS A 891 6.26 25.62 -23.91
C LYS A 891 7.52 26.39 -24.32
N ASP A 892 8.63 25.68 -24.49
CA ASP A 892 9.93 26.29 -24.71
C ASP A 892 10.16 26.62 -26.21
N ASN A 893 9.63 25.80 -27.13
CA ASN A 893 9.55 26.08 -28.57
C ASN A 893 8.07 26.23 -28.98
N GLY A 894 7.66 27.44 -29.39
CA GLY A 894 6.25 27.83 -29.54
C GLY A 894 5.40 27.03 -30.55
N SER A 895 6.02 26.27 -31.45
CA SER A 895 5.36 25.14 -32.12
C SER A 895 6.36 24.07 -32.50
N LEU A 896 5.95 22.79 -32.41
CA LEU A 896 6.75 21.64 -32.85
C LEU A 896 6.71 21.42 -34.39
N LYS A 897 6.13 22.36 -35.17
CA LYS A 897 5.92 22.28 -36.63
C LYS A 897 5.34 20.95 -37.17
N LEU A 898 4.62 20.19 -36.35
CA LEU A 898 4.07 18.87 -36.72
C LEU A 898 3.05 18.94 -37.87
N SER A 899 2.25 20.01 -37.91
CA SER A 899 1.28 20.28 -38.96
C SER A 899 1.98 20.48 -40.30
N GLY A 900 1.74 19.57 -41.26
CA GLY A 900 2.39 19.54 -42.57
C GLY A 900 3.50 18.49 -42.72
N THR A 901 3.89 17.81 -41.64
CA THR A 901 4.80 16.65 -41.75
C THR A 901 4.07 15.39 -42.23
N HIS A 902 4.77 14.54 -42.98
CA HIS A 902 4.36 13.17 -43.32
C HIS A 902 4.37 12.22 -42.10
N HIS A 903 5.02 12.63 -41.00
CA HIS A 903 5.17 11.85 -39.78
C HIS A 903 3.91 11.76 -38.93
N LEU A 904 3.88 10.72 -38.07
CA LEU A 904 2.92 10.61 -36.98
C LEU A 904 3.60 10.83 -35.62
N VAL A 905 2.85 11.39 -34.67
CA VAL A 905 3.29 11.55 -33.28
C VAL A 905 2.36 10.82 -32.33
N ARG A 906 2.95 10.03 -31.42
CA ARG A 906 2.28 9.41 -30.27
C ARG A 906 2.69 10.13 -28.98
N VAL A 907 1.73 10.71 -28.29
CA VAL A 907 1.90 11.21 -26.92
C VAL A 907 1.26 10.22 -25.96
N TYR A 908 1.99 9.80 -24.92
CA TYR A 908 1.53 8.84 -23.92
C TYR A 908 1.70 9.37 -22.49
N PRO A 909 0.99 8.83 -21.48
CA PRO A 909 1.01 9.35 -20.11
C PRO A 909 2.40 9.22 -19.44
N ASP A 910 2.74 10.14 -18.55
CA ASP A 910 3.98 10.02 -17.76
C ASP A 910 3.88 8.86 -16.73
N PRO A 911 4.95 8.08 -16.48
CA PRO A 911 4.94 6.95 -15.53
C PRO A 911 4.50 7.28 -14.09
N ASN A 912 4.55 8.55 -13.71
CA ASN A 912 4.08 9.04 -12.42
C ASN A 912 2.56 8.84 -12.22
N ARG A 913 1.78 8.64 -13.30
CA ARG A 913 0.34 8.38 -13.29
C ARG A 913 0.02 6.92 -12.94
N VAL A 914 0.56 6.47 -11.81
CA VAL A 914 0.39 5.10 -11.30
C VAL A 914 -1.08 4.73 -11.05
N ASP A 915 -1.94 5.73 -10.85
CA ASP A 915 -3.40 5.58 -10.73
C ASP A 915 -4.12 5.35 -12.07
N SER A 916 -3.43 5.50 -13.20
CA SER A 916 -3.98 5.51 -14.58
C SER A 916 -4.88 6.70 -14.90
N SER A 917 -4.73 7.82 -14.20
CA SER A 917 -5.32 9.11 -14.61
C SER A 917 -4.85 9.51 -16.02
N ASN A 918 -5.66 10.30 -16.73
CA ASN A 918 -5.32 10.80 -18.07
C ASN A 918 -4.76 12.24 -18.05
N PHE A 919 -4.03 12.58 -19.11
CA PHE A 919 -3.67 13.96 -19.44
C PHE A 919 -4.75 14.63 -20.30
N ASN A 920 -4.66 15.94 -20.49
CA ASN A 920 -5.62 16.67 -21.33
C ASN A 920 -5.27 16.51 -22.83
N PRO A 921 -6.05 15.75 -23.62
CA PRO A 921 -5.71 15.47 -25.02
C PRO A 921 -5.84 16.70 -25.93
N LEU A 922 -6.67 17.70 -25.58
CA LEU A 922 -6.78 18.97 -26.32
C LEU A 922 -5.43 19.67 -26.49
N GLN A 923 -4.55 19.56 -25.48
CA GLN A 923 -3.22 20.16 -25.52
C GLN A 923 -2.26 19.43 -26.46
N CYS A 924 -2.60 18.21 -26.89
CA CYS A 924 -1.90 17.47 -27.94
C CYS A 924 -2.54 17.70 -29.31
N TRP A 925 -3.88 17.60 -29.41
CA TRP A 925 -4.61 17.78 -30.66
C TRP A 925 -4.43 19.18 -31.27
N LYS A 926 -4.35 20.24 -30.46
CA LYS A 926 -4.07 21.61 -30.94
C LYS A 926 -2.71 21.76 -31.66
N HIS A 927 -1.77 20.87 -31.38
CA HIS A 927 -0.46 20.80 -32.04
C HIS A 927 -0.41 19.72 -33.12
N GLY A 928 -1.56 19.17 -33.54
CA GLY A 928 -1.66 18.21 -34.64
C GLY A 928 -1.25 16.77 -34.30
N VAL A 929 -1.06 16.42 -33.01
CA VAL A 929 -0.71 15.05 -32.59
C VAL A 929 -1.81 14.06 -33.00
N GLN A 930 -1.46 13.06 -33.81
CA GLN A 930 -2.37 12.02 -34.29
C GLN A 930 -2.84 11.10 -33.15
N MET A 931 -1.89 10.54 -32.40
CA MET A 931 -2.13 9.49 -31.40
C MET A 931 -1.93 10.03 -29.98
N ALA A 932 -2.94 10.70 -29.44
CA ALA A 932 -2.99 11.04 -28.01
C ALA A 932 -3.48 9.80 -27.23
N ALA A 933 -2.54 9.01 -26.71
CA ALA A 933 -2.83 7.71 -26.11
C ALA A 933 -3.28 7.81 -24.65
N LEU A 934 -4.48 7.29 -24.36
CA LEU A 934 -5.12 7.40 -23.03
C LEU A 934 -5.34 6.03 -22.36
N ASN A 935 -5.48 6.04 -21.03
CA ASN A 935 -5.80 4.88 -20.21
C ASN A 935 -7.31 4.59 -20.26
N PHE A 936 -7.76 3.82 -21.25
CA PHE A 936 -9.18 3.49 -21.52
C PHE A 936 -9.90 2.81 -20.35
N GLN A 937 -9.17 2.21 -19.40
CA GLN A 937 -9.73 1.65 -18.18
C GLN A 937 -10.20 2.70 -17.16
N THR A 938 -9.81 3.96 -17.34
CA THR A 938 -10.09 5.07 -16.41
C THR A 938 -11.18 5.96 -16.97
N ASN A 939 -12.39 5.86 -16.40
CA ASN A 939 -13.49 6.78 -16.70
C ASN A 939 -13.27 8.11 -15.94
N ASP A 940 -12.39 8.95 -16.48
CA ASP A 940 -12.22 10.35 -16.07
C ASP A 940 -12.70 11.32 -17.17
N PHE A 941 -12.77 12.61 -16.83
CA PHE A 941 -13.24 13.66 -17.74
C PHE A 941 -12.51 13.67 -19.10
N TYR A 942 -11.22 13.30 -19.14
CA TYR A 942 -10.46 13.28 -20.39
C TYR A 942 -10.79 12.05 -21.25
N MET A 943 -11.25 10.95 -20.64
CA MET A 943 -11.83 9.83 -21.37
C MET A 943 -13.19 10.20 -21.98
N SER A 944 -14.08 10.85 -21.22
CA SER A 944 -15.37 11.34 -21.75
C SER A 944 -15.18 12.36 -22.90
N LEU A 945 -14.13 13.19 -22.81
CA LEU A 945 -13.71 14.12 -23.86
C LEU A 945 -13.17 13.39 -25.11
N ASN A 946 -12.47 12.26 -24.93
CA ASN A 946 -12.04 11.40 -26.03
C ASN A 946 -13.23 10.70 -26.71
N GLU A 947 -14.19 10.18 -25.93
CA GLU A 947 -15.44 9.64 -26.46
C GLU A 947 -16.27 10.70 -27.22
N ALA A 948 -16.26 11.96 -26.77
CA ALA A 948 -16.91 13.06 -27.48
C ALA A 948 -16.17 13.50 -28.76
N MET A 949 -14.83 13.38 -28.80
CA MET A 949 -14.01 13.71 -29.97
C MET A 949 -14.22 12.71 -31.12
N PHE A 950 -14.30 11.40 -30.81
CA PHE A 950 -14.37 10.33 -31.81
C PHE A 950 -15.78 9.76 -32.02
N ARG A 951 -16.82 10.36 -31.42
CA ARG A 951 -18.22 9.91 -31.56
C ARG A 951 -18.65 9.91 -33.03
N GLY A 952 -19.08 8.75 -33.52
CA GLY A 952 -19.52 8.57 -34.90
C GLY A 952 -18.42 8.61 -35.96
N SER A 953 -17.15 8.75 -35.57
CA SER A 953 -16.03 8.93 -36.51
C SER A 953 -15.30 7.61 -36.83
N SER A 954 -15.82 6.48 -36.36
CA SER A 954 -15.19 5.15 -36.49
C SER A 954 -13.73 5.09 -35.96
N GLY A 955 -13.36 6.04 -35.08
CA GLY A 955 -12.05 6.19 -34.46
C GLY A 955 -11.02 7.01 -35.24
N TYR A 956 -11.36 7.55 -36.41
CA TYR A 956 -10.55 8.47 -37.21
C TYR A 956 -11.27 9.80 -37.37
N LEU A 957 -10.58 10.94 -37.22
CA LEU A 957 -11.19 12.26 -37.48
C LEU A 957 -10.21 13.17 -38.22
N LEU A 958 -10.61 13.68 -39.38
CA LEU A 958 -9.76 14.55 -40.19
C LEU A 958 -9.45 15.85 -39.45
N LYS A 959 -8.16 16.23 -39.40
CA LYS A 959 -7.71 17.50 -38.81
C LYS A 959 -8.22 18.68 -39.65
N ALA A 960 -8.41 19.83 -39.02
CA ALA A 960 -8.59 21.09 -39.73
C ALA A 960 -7.47 22.07 -39.38
N LEU A 961 -7.16 22.97 -40.31
CA LEU A 961 -6.22 24.06 -40.06
C LEU A 961 -6.79 25.02 -38.97
N PRO A 962 -5.92 25.68 -38.18
CA PRO A 962 -6.35 26.75 -37.29
C PRO A 962 -7.02 27.88 -38.10
N ARG A 963 -8.13 28.39 -37.58
CA ARG A 963 -8.88 29.53 -38.13
C ARG A 963 -9.45 30.31 -36.94
N PRO A 964 -9.09 31.59 -36.75
CA PRO A 964 -9.74 32.45 -35.76
C PRO A 964 -11.25 32.46 -35.97
N THR A 965 -12.02 32.22 -34.91
CA THR A 965 -13.49 32.18 -34.97
C THR A 965 -14.07 32.57 -33.61
N LEU A 966 -15.01 33.51 -33.61
CA LEU A 966 -15.84 33.82 -32.45
C LEU A 966 -17.02 32.83 -32.40
N ILE A 967 -16.98 31.90 -31.45
CA ILE A 967 -18.10 31.01 -31.16
C ILE A 967 -19.03 31.73 -30.19
N ARG A 968 -20.30 31.84 -30.55
CA ARG A 968 -21.40 32.24 -29.66
C ARG A 968 -22.33 31.05 -29.51
N LEU A 969 -22.72 30.75 -28.28
CA LEU A 969 -23.66 29.69 -27.96
C LEU A 969 -24.68 30.23 -26.96
N GLN A 970 -25.95 30.12 -27.32
CA GLN A 970 -27.08 30.46 -26.48
C GLN A 970 -27.89 29.19 -26.26
N VAL A 971 -28.23 28.88 -25.00
CA VAL A 971 -28.95 27.65 -24.66
C VAL A 971 -30.06 27.93 -23.65
N ASP A 972 -31.31 27.81 -24.10
CA ASP A 972 -32.46 27.78 -23.20
C ASP A 972 -32.52 26.45 -22.45
N VAL A 973 -32.15 26.48 -21.18
CA VAL A 973 -32.31 25.37 -20.24
C VAL A 973 -33.75 25.35 -19.78
N LEU A 974 -34.60 24.62 -20.52
CA LEU A 974 -36.01 24.46 -20.19
C LEU A 974 -36.18 23.63 -18.91
N MET A 975 -35.74 22.36 -18.92
CA MET A 975 -35.99 21.39 -17.86
C MET A 975 -34.98 20.23 -17.87
N ALA A 976 -34.95 19.46 -16.78
CA ALA A 976 -34.29 18.17 -16.67
C ALA A 976 -35.29 17.11 -16.17
N TRP A 977 -35.20 15.89 -16.70
CA TRP A 977 -36.15 14.80 -16.47
C TRP A 977 -35.45 13.55 -15.92
N GLY A 978 -36.13 12.78 -15.08
CA GLY A 978 -35.66 11.47 -14.61
C GLY A 978 -34.47 11.51 -13.66
N LEU A 979 -34.22 12.62 -12.97
CA LEU A 979 -33.13 12.77 -12.01
C LEU A 979 -33.31 11.83 -10.81
N LYS A 980 -32.22 11.17 -10.40
CA LYS A 980 -32.23 10.27 -9.24
C LYS A 980 -32.24 11.09 -7.94
N VAL A 981 -33.45 11.34 -7.42
CA VAL A 981 -33.65 11.91 -6.09
C VAL A 981 -33.01 10.99 -5.04
N SER A 982 -32.39 11.58 -4.02
CA SER A 982 -31.82 10.87 -2.88
C SER A 982 -32.00 11.71 -1.62
N SER A 983 -32.32 11.07 -0.50
CA SER A 983 -32.58 11.73 0.78
C SER A 983 -31.33 12.46 1.28
N GLY A 984 -31.30 13.78 1.10
CA GLY A 984 -30.14 14.64 1.40
C GLY A 984 -29.57 15.43 0.22
N ASN A 985 -30.16 15.35 -0.97
CA ASN A 985 -29.87 16.28 -2.07
C ASN A 985 -30.35 17.69 -1.70
N GLY A 986 -29.49 18.70 -1.83
CA GLY A 986 -29.89 20.11 -1.78
C GLY A 986 -30.36 20.62 -3.16
N PRO A 987 -30.63 21.93 -3.30
CA PRO A 987 -31.12 22.50 -4.55
C PRO A 987 -30.16 22.23 -5.71
N VAL A 988 -30.73 22.06 -6.90
CA VAL A 988 -30.05 21.67 -8.14
C VAL A 988 -29.93 22.84 -9.10
N TYR A 989 -28.85 22.85 -9.87
CA TYR A 989 -28.64 23.82 -10.94
C TYR A 989 -27.94 23.15 -12.14
N VAL A 990 -28.24 23.63 -13.34
CA VAL A 990 -27.51 23.26 -14.55
C VAL A 990 -26.25 24.12 -14.64
N LYS A 991 -25.13 23.49 -14.99
CA LYS A 991 -23.87 24.17 -15.29
C LYS A 991 -23.34 23.70 -16.62
N MET A 992 -23.13 24.66 -17.53
CA MET A 992 -22.49 24.43 -18.81
C MET A 992 -21.07 25.02 -18.81
N LYS A 993 -20.18 24.43 -19.61
CA LYS A 993 -18.84 24.95 -19.87
C LYS A 993 -18.51 24.86 -21.35
N LEU A 994 -17.97 25.93 -21.89
CA LEU A 994 -17.39 26.00 -23.23
C LEU A 994 -15.88 25.71 -23.09
N LEU A 995 -15.39 24.72 -23.83
CA LEU A 995 -14.03 24.17 -23.68
C LEU A 995 -13.25 24.34 -24.99
N THR A 996 -12.18 25.14 -24.95
CA THR A 996 -11.25 25.43 -26.05
C THR A 996 -9.83 24.99 -25.69
N PRO A 997 -8.92 24.79 -26.66
CA PRO A 997 -7.54 24.39 -26.39
C PRO A 997 -6.58 25.55 -26.12
N ASP A 998 -6.95 26.78 -26.49
CA ASP A 998 -6.12 27.99 -26.49
C ASP A 998 -6.63 29.12 -25.57
N THR A 999 -7.93 29.17 -25.27
CA THR A 999 -8.53 30.16 -24.36
C THR A 999 -9.05 29.53 -23.05
N MET A 1000 -9.43 30.37 -22.07
CA MET A 1000 -9.94 29.90 -20.78
C MET A 1000 -11.40 29.47 -20.89
N SER A 1001 -11.72 28.29 -20.35
CA SER A 1001 -13.07 27.70 -20.44
C SER A 1001 -14.14 28.64 -19.87
N GLN A 1002 -15.09 29.07 -20.71
CA GLN A 1002 -16.24 29.86 -20.30
C GLN A 1002 -17.28 29.00 -19.59
N LYS A 1003 -18.09 29.58 -18.71
CA LYS A 1003 -18.96 28.83 -17.79
C LYS A 1003 -20.25 29.58 -17.49
N ALA A 1004 -21.38 29.09 -17.98
CA ALA A 1004 -22.71 29.52 -17.56
C ALA A 1004 -23.29 28.58 -16.48
N ARG A 1005 -24.24 29.09 -15.68
CA ARG A 1005 -25.04 28.28 -14.75
C ARG A 1005 -26.44 28.87 -14.65
N SER A 1006 -27.43 28.02 -14.41
CA SER A 1006 -28.77 28.46 -14.00
C SER A 1006 -28.78 28.95 -12.54
N THR A 1007 -29.91 29.49 -12.10
CA THR A 1007 -30.29 29.56 -10.68
C THR A 1007 -30.44 28.15 -10.09
N SER A 1008 -30.66 28.07 -8.77
CA SER A 1008 -30.71 26.81 -8.02
C SER A 1008 -32.14 26.50 -7.56
N VAL A 1009 -32.73 25.49 -8.16
CA VAL A 1009 -34.14 25.06 -7.99
C VAL A 1009 -34.21 23.94 -6.95
N PRO A 1010 -35.20 23.92 -6.03
CA PRO A 1010 -35.34 22.84 -5.06
C PRO A 1010 -35.72 21.51 -5.73
N LEU A 1011 -34.93 20.46 -5.52
CA LEU A 1011 -35.20 19.11 -6.02
C LEU A 1011 -36.25 18.41 -5.13
N GLN A 1012 -37.53 18.66 -5.40
CA GLN A 1012 -38.64 17.99 -4.72
C GLN A 1012 -39.03 16.67 -5.41
N GLU A 1013 -38.99 16.65 -6.75
CA GLU A 1013 -39.34 15.51 -7.60
C GLU A 1013 -38.15 15.09 -8.47
N SER A 1014 -38.31 14.05 -9.32
CA SER A 1014 -37.25 13.65 -10.28
C SER A 1014 -37.10 14.62 -11.46
N ASP A 1015 -38.12 15.46 -11.66
CA ASP A 1015 -38.33 16.24 -12.87
C ASP A 1015 -38.34 17.71 -12.46
N VAL A 1016 -37.55 18.55 -13.14
CA VAL A 1016 -37.19 19.91 -12.67
C VAL A 1016 -37.21 20.90 -13.81
N VAL A 1017 -37.93 22.01 -13.63
CA VAL A 1017 -37.99 23.14 -14.57
C VAL A 1017 -36.99 24.22 -14.17
N PHE A 1018 -36.37 24.86 -15.16
CA PHE A 1018 -35.46 26.01 -14.98
C PHE A 1018 -35.95 27.25 -15.74
N ASP A 1019 -36.43 27.11 -16.99
CA ASP A 1019 -36.86 28.21 -17.90
C ASP A 1019 -35.79 29.33 -18.09
N GLU A 1020 -34.49 28.98 -18.08
CA GLU A 1020 -33.38 29.94 -18.07
C GLU A 1020 -32.53 29.92 -19.35
N ASN A 1021 -32.28 31.09 -19.92
CA ASN A 1021 -31.38 31.27 -21.06
C ASN A 1021 -29.92 31.42 -20.60
N LEU A 1022 -29.02 30.58 -21.11
CA LEU A 1022 -27.59 30.59 -20.80
C LEU A 1022 -26.74 30.95 -22.03
N GLU A 1023 -26.18 32.16 -22.02
CA GLU A 1023 -25.24 32.61 -23.06
C GLU A 1023 -23.77 32.32 -22.68
N MET A 1024 -22.98 31.91 -23.67
CA MET A 1024 -21.52 31.80 -23.60
C MET A 1024 -20.91 32.20 -24.94
N SER A 1025 -19.84 33.01 -24.92
CA SER A 1025 -19.08 33.32 -26.13
C SER A 1025 -17.58 33.19 -25.89
N THR A 1026 -16.83 32.73 -26.90
CA THR A 1026 -15.37 32.60 -26.84
C THR A 1026 -14.75 32.72 -28.22
N GLU A 1027 -13.59 33.37 -28.28
CA GLU A 1027 -12.75 33.35 -29.46
C GLU A 1027 -11.76 32.18 -29.34
N THR A 1028 -11.54 31.48 -30.44
CA THR A 1028 -10.54 30.40 -30.53
C THR A 1028 -9.98 30.32 -31.95
N ASN A 1029 -8.73 29.91 -32.06
CA ASN A 1029 -8.09 29.56 -33.32
C ASN A 1029 -8.42 28.13 -33.76
N TYR A 1030 -9.09 27.35 -32.91
CA TYR A 1030 -9.35 25.92 -33.10
C TYR A 1030 -10.84 25.60 -32.89
N PRO A 1031 -11.77 26.19 -33.67
CA PRO A 1031 -13.21 25.94 -33.51
C PRO A 1031 -13.54 24.45 -33.57
N HIS A 1032 -12.85 23.72 -34.46
CA HIS A 1032 -12.93 22.26 -34.64
C HIS A 1032 -12.39 21.41 -33.47
N LEU A 1033 -11.91 22.03 -32.38
CA LEU A 1033 -11.54 21.40 -31.11
C LEU A 1033 -12.33 22.00 -29.94
N THR A 1034 -13.50 22.60 -30.20
CA THR A 1034 -14.37 23.17 -29.16
C THR A 1034 -15.41 22.15 -28.70
N PHE A 1035 -15.59 22.06 -27.39
CA PHE A 1035 -16.53 21.13 -26.75
C PHE A 1035 -17.47 21.88 -25.80
N LEU A 1036 -18.70 21.38 -25.70
CA LEU A 1036 -19.68 21.78 -24.70
C LEU A 1036 -19.80 20.67 -23.66
N GLU A 1037 -19.52 20.99 -22.40
CA GLU A 1037 -19.81 20.14 -21.24
C GLU A 1037 -21.06 20.67 -20.53
N TRP A 1038 -22.05 19.82 -20.27
CA TRP A 1038 -23.20 20.14 -19.42
C TRP A 1038 -23.26 19.21 -18.22
N SER A 1039 -23.74 19.72 -17.10
CA SER A 1039 -23.80 18.97 -15.85
C SER A 1039 -24.93 19.46 -14.95
N VAL A 1040 -25.72 18.53 -14.41
CA VAL A 1040 -26.68 18.80 -13.34
C VAL A 1040 -25.95 18.65 -12.01
N LYS A 1041 -26.01 19.67 -11.15
CA LYS A 1041 -25.27 19.69 -9.88
C LYS A 1041 -26.17 20.03 -8.71
N THR A 1042 -25.95 19.38 -7.57
CA THR A 1042 -26.58 19.67 -6.28
C THR A 1042 -25.56 20.25 -5.31
N MET A 1043 -26.03 21.00 -4.30
CA MET A 1043 -25.22 21.48 -3.18
C MET A 1043 -25.47 20.61 -1.95
N SER A 1044 -24.43 19.98 -1.40
CA SER A 1044 -24.51 19.19 -0.17
C SER A 1044 -23.32 19.49 0.73
N ASN A 1045 -23.56 19.75 2.02
CA ASN A 1045 -22.54 20.11 3.02
C ASN A 1045 -21.54 21.19 2.54
N GLY A 1046 -22.06 22.24 1.88
CA GLY A 1046 -21.26 23.34 1.34
C GLY A 1046 -20.41 23.00 0.10
N ARG A 1047 -20.52 21.79 -0.46
CA ARG A 1047 -19.79 21.34 -1.66
C ARG A 1047 -20.76 21.07 -2.81
N SER A 1048 -20.37 21.47 -4.02
CA SER A 1048 -21.10 21.14 -5.24
C SER A 1048 -20.73 19.73 -5.70
N MET A 1049 -21.74 18.87 -5.89
CA MET A 1049 -21.59 17.52 -6.44
C MET A 1049 -22.28 17.43 -7.79
N SER A 1050 -21.69 16.72 -8.75
CA SER A 1050 -22.39 16.37 -10.00
C SER A 1050 -23.34 15.21 -9.74
N MET A 1051 -24.58 15.33 -10.20
CA MET A 1051 -25.56 14.24 -10.20
C MET A 1051 -25.44 13.41 -11.49
N ALA A 1052 -25.30 14.09 -12.62
CA ALA A 1052 -25.04 13.52 -13.94
C ALA A 1052 -24.37 14.57 -14.85
N SER A 1053 -23.79 14.14 -15.96
CA SER A 1053 -23.14 15.04 -16.93
C SER A 1053 -23.10 14.46 -18.35
N GLY A 1054 -22.93 15.34 -19.33
CA GLY A 1054 -22.62 14.97 -20.71
C GLY A 1054 -21.63 15.95 -21.33
N ILE A 1055 -21.01 15.52 -22.43
CA ILE A 1055 -20.07 16.33 -23.21
C ILE A 1055 -20.18 15.97 -24.69
N ALA A 1056 -20.11 16.97 -25.56
CA ALA A 1056 -20.10 16.82 -27.02
C ALA A 1056 -19.15 17.83 -27.67
N LYS A 1057 -18.67 17.49 -28.87
CA LYS A 1057 -18.01 18.42 -29.77
C LYS A 1057 -19.06 19.35 -30.40
N ILE A 1058 -18.77 20.66 -30.52
CA ILE A 1058 -19.73 21.63 -31.06
C ILE A 1058 -20.08 21.34 -32.53
N ASP A 1059 -19.10 20.96 -33.37
CA ASP A 1059 -19.34 20.53 -34.76
C ASP A 1059 -20.32 19.35 -34.89
N ASN A 1060 -20.65 18.65 -33.80
CA ASN A 1060 -21.56 17.51 -33.77
C ASN A 1060 -22.88 17.83 -33.02
N LEU A 1061 -23.15 19.09 -32.64
CA LEU A 1061 -24.40 19.50 -32.01
C LEU A 1061 -25.45 19.94 -33.04
N LYS A 1062 -26.71 19.55 -32.83
CA LYS A 1062 -27.88 20.01 -33.59
C LYS A 1062 -28.51 21.23 -32.92
N GLU A 1063 -29.04 22.14 -33.73
CA GLU A 1063 -29.85 23.28 -33.29
C GLU A 1063 -31.33 22.91 -33.06
N GLY A 1064 -32.08 23.81 -32.41
CA GLY A 1064 -33.50 23.64 -32.07
C GLY A 1064 -33.76 22.97 -30.72
N TYR A 1065 -35.03 22.62 -30.46
CA TYR A 1065 -35.46 21.98 -29.21
C TYR A 1065 -35.04 20.50 -29.17
N ARG A 1066 -33.87 20.22 -28.58
CA ARG A 1066 -33.25 18.88 -28.51
C ARG A 1066 -33.04 18.44 -27.06
N TYR A 1067 -33.06 17.13 -26.80
CA TYR A 1067 -32.65 16.61 -25.50
C TYR A 1067 -31.11 16.44 -25.44
N LEU A 1068 -30.51 16.87 -24.33
CA LEU A 1068 -29.09 16.67 -24.03
C LEU A 1068 -28.93 15.42 -23.14
N PRO A 1069 -28.29 14.33 -23.60
CA PRO A 1069 -28.17 13.11 -22.81
C PRO A 1069 -27.30 13.32 -21.56
N LEU A 1070 -27.68 12.69 -20.46
CA LEU A 1070 -26.98 12.70 -19.17
C LEU A 1070 -26.48 11.28 -18.84
N VAL A 1071 -25.26 11.20 -18.30
CA VAL A 1071 -24.57 9.99 -17.84
C VAL A 1071 -24.21 10.11 -16.37
#